data_AF-A0A957J1I5-F1
#
_entry.id   AF-A0A957J1I5-F1
#
_cell.length_a   1.000
_cell.length_b   1.000
_cell.length_c   1.000
_cell.angle_alpha   90.00
_cell.angle_beta   90.00
_cell.angle_gamma   90.00
#
_symmetry.space_group_name_H-M   'P 1'
#
loop_
_entity.id
_entity.type
_entity.pdbx_description
1 polymer ?
#
loop_
_entity_poly.entity_id
_entity_poly.type
_entity_poly.pdbx_seq_one_letter_code
_entity_poly.pdbx_strand_id
1 'polypeptide(L)'
;MTIIDNLTGNPLERRVEQVLAAMFAAHERVVVKRPLTGGLSGSRVFLIRPYRPGSVAELPSVVKIDYHDRIQAEWKAYQQHVEYRVPYMAEIRGTPTFPPGNPLGGLWYPLVGANTFEIASFRDYYRQASSADIRTVLADQMCRSLGQLWQHATFKPDILLGREYDDFLPPNLRLRLLPDAPTAGASPRWLHAHDAHYQAWQMGDVVQLSGFEVLKKYRGAEPGFMLDYPAGQPERYRVRLGGVGELDAYQVGDVLQQPLLAQVYATRQETLRRAVREALGERVDPDAETVTLGSGARLPNPLHALPTVARRQPGGLVGAVHGDLNLENVLVQTESRTVNLIDFAMSGRRHVIRDLLHLEMAIVTQLLPAELQAARLTPEALDDFYRRLACAWQGDTAVSPAGLEKAFDALLTLRQAATPLLRSGWQEYTAGLFLYLVGSLRFGDLSGVKPVGWAKQCAFWGAAVLAHQLQQETPCPEPRTPAGPPPAAQQRPDTPGESTIDEHDYTTFRNTLLAQLRQYFDQSDLRDICFKLGVDYEDLAGTSKQDKTRELILHMERNGRIDALITECRRLRPTVSWQDAIARFVAQEAEGRNPPPPPVDKRTLLRAIVAKATLDDVTLWCALVEGALRADGMANARVDMDIVGGNGLSIRVLNLITYLDNRGWLPYLITVIREENPNVLV
;
A
#
# COMPACT_ATOMS: atom_id res chain seq x y z
N MET A 1 -24.61 26.44 18.67
CA MET A 1 -23.85 25.19 18.86
C MET A 1 -23.70 24.56 17.49
N THR A 2 -22.48 24.22 17.08
CA THR A 2 -22.19 23.65 15.76
C THR A 2 -22.77 22.25 15.64
N ILE A 3 -23.49 21.98 14.55
CA ILE A 3 -24.05 20.66 14.26
C ILE A 3 -22.96 19.80 13.61
N ILE A 4 -22.72 18.60 14.13
CA ILE A 4 -21.79 17.63 13.53
C ILE A 4 -22.59 16.54 12.82
N ASP A 5 -22.60 16.58 11.49
CA ASP A 5 -23.23 15.56 10.65
C ASP A 5 -22.19 14.51 10.26
N ASN A 6 -22.43 13.26 10.62
CA ASN A 6 -21.49 12.18 10.38
C ASN A 6 -21.97 11.23 9.27
N LEU A 7 -21.27 11.22 8.14
CA LEU A 7 -21.57 10.35 6.99
C LEU A 7 -20.69 9.10 6.92
N THR A 8 -19.83 8.87 7.93
CA THR A 8 -18.85 7.77 7.91
C THR A 8 -19.48 6.38 8.09
N GLY A 9 -20.77 6.30 8.40
CA GLY A 9 -21.49 5.05 8.67
C GLY A 9 -21.24 4.45 10.06
N ASN A 10 -20.27 4.97 10.82
CA ASN A 10 -19.97 4.56 12.20
C ASN A 10 -20.10 5.76 13.15
N PRO A 11 -20.68 5.62 14.35
CA PRO A 11 -20.78 6.73 15.31
C PRO A 11 -19.38 7.24 15.71
N LEU A 12 -19.26 8.56 15.85
CA LEU A 12 -18.02 9.18 16.32
C LEU A 12 -17.93 9.01 17.84
N GLU A 13 -16.70 8.82 18.35
CA GLU A 13 -16.48 8.87 19.79
C GLU A 13 -16.82 10.26 20.32
N ARG A 14 -17.53 10.35 21.45
CA ARG A 14 -17.93 11.63 22.06
C ARG A 14 -16.76 12.61 22.25
N ARG A 15 -15.57 12.11 22.56
CA ARG A 15 -14.35 12.94 22.69
C ARG A 15 -13.91 13.54 21.36
N VAL A 16 -14.09 12.82 20.25
CA VAL A 16 -13.81 13.33 18.89
C VAL A 16 -14.81 14.41 18.51
N GLU A 17 -16.10 14.20 18.78
CA GLU A 17 -17.14 15.20 18.52
C GLU A 17 -16.90 16.51 19.28
N GLN A 18 -16.46 16.42 20.54
CA GLN A 18 -16.10 17.60 21.34
C GLN A 18 -14.94 18.40 20.72
N VAL A 19 -13.92 17.73 20.17
CA VAL A 19 -12.81 18.41 19.47
C VAL A 19 -13.33 19.12 18.23
N LEU A 20 -14.17 18.45 17.41
CA LEU A 20 -14.76 19.06 16.21
C LEU A 20 -15.67 20.24 16.56
N ALA A 21 -16.54 20.11 17.55
CA ALA A 21 -17.44 21.18 17.97
C ALA A 21 -16.68 22.40 18.50
N ALA A 22 -15.57 22.19 19.21
CA ALA A 22 -14.72 23.29 19.67
C ALA A 22 -13.95 23.95 18.51
N MET A 23 -13.39 23.14 17.60
CA MET A 23 -12.58 23.61 16.47
C MET A 23 -13.40 24.45 15.48
N PHE A 24 -14.66 24.07 15.28
CA PHE A 24 -15.58 24.71 14.34
C PHE A 24 -16.70 25.48 15.04
N ALA A 25 -16.47 26.01 16.24
CA ALA A 25 -17.49 26.70 17.04
C ALA A 25 -18.13 27.91 16.34
N ALA A 26 -17.43 28.52 15.38
CA ALA A 26 -17.93 29.63 14.56
C ALA A 26 -18.76 29.18 13.33
N HIS A 27 -18.81 27.87 13.07
CA HIS A 27 -19.55 27.28 11.96
C HIS A 27 -20.93 26.82 12.43
N GLU A 28 -21.90 26.89 11.53
CA GLU A 28 -23.26 26.39 11.76
C GLU A 28 -23.24 24.85 11.82
N ARG A 29 -22.47 24.24 10.90
CA ARG A 29 -22.48 22.80 10.66
C ARG A 29 -21.15 22.30 10.10
N VAL A 30 -20.77 21.08 10.46
CA VAL A 30 -19.62 20.36 9.90
C VAL A 30 -20.07 18.97 9.47
N VAL A 31 -19.83 18.62 8.22
CA VAL A 31 -20.11 17.29 7.68
C VAL A 31 -18.83 16.47 7.66
N VAL A 32 -18.75 15.40 8.45
CA VAL A 32 -17.67 14.42 8.42
C VAL A 32 -17.97 13.42 7.30
N LYS A 33 -17.22 13.54 6.19
CA LYS A 33 -17.49 12.73 4.98
C LYS A 33 -17.02 11.30 5.14
N ARG A 34 -15.74 11.11 5.46
CA ARG A 34 -15.08 9.81 5.58
C ARG A 34 -13.82 9.90 6.44
N PRO A 35 -13.43 8.82 7.12
CA PRO A 35 -12.07 8.72 7.65
C PRO A 35 -11.07 8.65 6.48
N LEU A 36 -9.91 9.26 6.65
CA LEU A 36 -8.74 9.00 5.83
C LEU A 36 -7.95 7.91 6.54
N THR A 37 -8.23 6.66 6.20
CA THR A 37 -7.57 5.47 6.77
C THR A 37 -6.30 5.16 6.02
N GLY A 38 -5.20 4.89 6.74
CA GLY A 38 -3.97 4.32 6.15
C GLY A 38 -2.64 4.75 6.77
N GLY A 39 -2.65 5.67 7.75
CA GLY A 39 -1.44 6.07 8.48
C GLY A 39 -1.08 5.12 9.63
N LEU A 40 0.21 4.80 9.77
CA LEU A 40 0.80 3.96 10.84
C LEU A 40 0.77 4.63 12.24
N SER A 41 0.30 5.87 12.34
CA SER A 41 0.41 6.71 13.55
C SER A 41 -0.66 6.40 14.61
N GLY A 42 -1.74 5.71 14.23
CA GLY A 42 -2.91 5.48 15.08
C GLY A 42 -3.74 6.75 15.34
N SER A 43 -3.41 7.85 14.64
CA SER A 43 -4.15 9.12 14.71
C SER A 43 -5.48 9.01 13.96
N ARG A 44 -6.49 9.78 14.39
CA ARG A 44 -7.78 9.83 13.71
C ARG A 44 -7.77 10.98 12.71
N VAL A 45 -7.88 10.67 11.43
CA VAL A 45 -7.85 11.65 10.36
C VAL A 45 -9.16 11.60 9.60
N PHE A 46 -9.81 12.75 9.42
CA PHE A 46 -11.11 12.85 8.78
C PHE A 46 -11.10 13.87 7.65
N LEU A 47 -11.72 13.51 6.53
CA LEU A 47 -12.12 14.48 5.52
C LEU A 47 -13.47 15.07 5.92
N ILE A 48 -13.52 16.39 6.08
CA ILE A 48 -14.71 17.12 6.52
C ILE A 48 -15.10 18.21 5.52
N ARG A 49 -16.33 18.72 5.66
CA ARG A 49 -16.82 19.92 4.98
C ARG A 49 -17.50 20.86 6.00
N PRO A 50 -16.87 22.01 6.33
CA PRO A 50 -17.49 23.02 7.18
C PRO A 50 -18.53 23.86 6.42
N TYR A 51 -19.52 24.38 7.14
CA TYR A 51 -20.55 25.31 6.64
C TYR A 51 -20.66 26.52 7.56
N ARG A 52 -20.50 27.71 6.98
CA ARG A 52 -20.72 28.98 7.68
C ARG A 52 -22.21 29.24 7.91
N PRO A 53 -22.56 30.18 8.83
CA PRO A 53 -23.94 30.63 9.00
C PRO A 53 -24.62 30.99 7.68
N GLY A 54 -25.86 30.54 7.52
CA GLY A 54 -26.59 30.63 6.25
C GLY A 54 -26.32 29.45 5.32
N SER A 55 -25.83 28.32 5.86
CA SER A 55 -25.53 27.09 5.11
C SER A 55 -24.56 27.28 3.92
N VAL A 56 -23.65 28.26 4.01
CA VAL A 56 -22.63 28.49 2.98
C VAL A 56 -21.49 27.49 3.15
N ALA A 57 -21.34 26.59 2.19
CA ALA A 57 -20.31 25.56 2.22
C ALA A 57 -18.90 26.14 2.04
N GLU A 58 -17.96 25.72 2.89
CA GLU A 58 -16.53 25.98 2.69
C GLU A 58 -15.86 24.87 1.88
N LEU A 59 -14.59 25.11 1.52
CA LEU A 59 -13.74 24.10 0.88
C LEU A 59 -13.58 22.88 1.81
N PRO A 60 -13.48 21.66 1.25
CA PRO A 60 -13.13 20.48 2.04
C PRO A 60 -11.86 20.70 2.85
N SER A 61 -11.79 20.07 4.02
CA SER A 61 -10.64 20.17 4.91
C SER A 61 -10.32 18.81 5.51
N VAL A 62 -9.07 18.60 5.87
CA VAL A 62 -8.67 17.46 6.70
C VAL A 62 -8.56 17.91 8.15
N VAL A 63 -9.05 17.09 9.06
CA VAL A 63 -8.86 17.28 10.49
C VAL A 63 -8.16 16.06 11.07
N LYS A 64 -7.06 16.30 11.77
CA LYS A 64 -6.32 15.28 12.51
C LYS A 64 -6.61 15.43 14.00
N ILE A 65 -6.98 14.34 14.66
CA ILE A 65 -7.31 14.29 16.08
C ILE A 65 -6.47 13.19 16.74
N ASP A 66 -5.71 13.58 17.77
CA ASP A 66 -4.86 12.69 18.55
C ASP A 66 -4.67 13.29 19.97
N TYR A 67 -3.90 12.62 20.82
CA TYR A 67 -3.53 13.12 22.14
C TYR A 67 -2.76 14.44 22.08
N HIS A 68 -2.90 15.24 23.13
CA HIS A 68 -2.31 16.58 23.23
C HIS A 68 -0.81 16.61 22.91
N ASP A 69 -0.03 15.69 23.48
CA ASP A 69 1.41 15.61 23.28
C ASP A 69 1.79 15.45 21.80
N ARG A 70 1.03 14.65 21.05
CA ARG A 70 1.26 14.42 19.62
C ARG A 70 0.81 15.59 18.74
N ILE A 71 -0.36 16.15 19.02
CA ILE A 71 -0.87 17.33 18.32
C ILE A 71 0.08 18.53 18.52
N GLN A 72 0.57 18.73 19.75
CA GLN A 72 1.54 19.77 20.06
C GLN A 72 2.88 19.53 19.34
N ALA A 73 3.37 18.29 19.32
CA ALA A 73 4.63 17.93 18.67
C ALA A 73 4.57 18.19 17.16
N GLU A 74 3.48 17.79 16.51
CA GLU A 74 3.28 18.05 15.09
C GLU A 74 3.14 19.53 14.77
N TRP A 75 2.34 20.26 15.55
CA TRP A 75 2.20 21.71 15.39
C TRP A 75 3.56 22.41 15.48
N LYS A 76 4.36 22.05 16.49
CA LYS A 76 5.72 22.59 16.66
C LYS A 76 6.61 22.25 15.47
N ALA A 77 6.59 21.01 14.99
CA ALA A 77 7.38 20.59 13.84
C ALA A 77 6.98 21.36 12.57
N TYR A 78 5.68 21.54 12.35
CA TYR A 78 5.13 22.32 11.25
C TYR A 78 5.62 23.77 11.27
N GLN A 79 5.44 24.48 12.39
CA GLN A 79 5.87 25.88 12.53
C GLN A 79 7.38 26.05 12.30
N GLN A 80 8.19 25.13 12.83
CA GLN A 80 9.64 25.24 12.78
C GLN A 80 10.25 24.87 11.41
N HIS A 81 9.56 24.03 10.63
CA HIS A 81 10.18 23.39 9.48
C HIS A 81 9.40 23.55 8.17
N VAL A 82 8.11 23.86 8.20
CA VAL A 82 7.20 23.78 7.04
C VAL A 82 6.49 25.11 6.74
N GLU A 83 5.85 25.76 7.73
CA GLU A 83 4.87 26.86 7.58
C GLU A 83 5.25 27.94 6.54
N TYR A 84 6.52 28.35 6.50
CA TYR A 84 7.01 29.42 5.62
C TYR A 84 7.81 28.95 4.39
N ARG A 85 7.82 27.63 4.13
CA ARG A 85 8.68 27.02 3.08
C ARG A 85 7.89 26.36 1.96
N VAL A 86 6.67 25.92 2.24
CA VAL A 86 5.80 25.28 1.23
C VAL A 86 4.36 25.81 1.37
N PRO A 87 4.13 27.10 1.10
CA PRO A 87 2.79 27.67 1.24
C PRO A 87 1.82 26.99 0.26
N TYR A 88 0.53 26.94 0.62
CA TYR A 88 -0.59 26.41 -0.17
C TYR A 88 -0.67 24.89 -0.34
N MET A 89 0.44 24.16 -0.31
CA MET A 89 0.44 22.68 -0.34
C MET A 89 0.35 22.09 1.07
N ALA A 90 0.83 22.81 2.08
CA ALA A 90 0.99 22.35 3.44
C ALA A 90 0.58 23.46 4.42
N GLU A 91 -0.73 23.68 4.57
CA GLU A 91 -1.26 24.68 5.52
C GLU A 91 -1.90 24.00 6.72
N ILE A 92 -1.55 24.46 7.93
CA ILE A 92 -2.33 24.21 9.15
C ILE A 92 -2.96 25.52 9.57
N ARG A 93 -4.30 25.52 9.68
CA ARG A 93 -5.06 26.74 9.96
C ARG A 93 -5.28 26.95 11.44
N GLY A 94 -4.84 28.12 11.91
CA GLY A 94 -5.00 28.54 13.29
C GLY A 94 -4.15 27.72 14.27
N THR A 95 -4.42 27.88 15.56
CA THR A 95 -3.73 27.12 16.61
C THR A 95 -4.41 25.77 16.85
N PRO A 96 -3.68 24.77 17.37
CA PRO A 96 -4.28 23.51 17.78
C PRO A 96 -5.46 23.71 18.73
N THR A 97 -6.50 22.91 18.56
CA THR A 97 -7.71 22.96 19.41
C THR A 97 -7.62 21.94 20.52
N PHE A 98 -7.81 22.37 21.77
CA PHE A 98 -7.80 21.53 22.97
C PHE A 98 -9.04 21.79 23.84
N PRO A 99 -10.13 21.01 23.70
CA PRO A 99 -11.32 21.19 24.53
C PRO A 99 -11.03 20.92 26.01
N PRO A 100 -11.57 21.72 26.95
CA PRO A 100 -11.37 21.50 28.39
C PRO A 100 -11.80 20.09 28.84
N GLY A 101 -10.94 19.41 29.63
CA GLY A 101 -11.22 18.07 30.16
C GLY A 101 -11.17 16.94 29.13
N ASN A 102 -10.83 17.23 27.87
CA ASN A 102 -10.65 16.23 26.82
C ASN A 102 -9.14 15.94 26.67
N PRO A 103 -8.70 14.67 26.68
CA PRO A 103 -7.29 14.33 26.47
C PRO A 103 -6.85 14.42 24.99
N LEU A 104 -7.78 14.68 24.08
CA LEU A 104 -7.54 14.81 22.64
C LEU A 104 -7.54 16.27 22.22
N GLY A 105 -6.66 16.58 21.27
CA GLY A 105 -6.67 17.83 20.53
C GLY A 105 -6.85 17.59 19.03
N GLY A 106 -6.88 18.67 18.26
CA GLY A 106 -6.94 18.57 16.81
C GLY A 106 -6.19 19.66 16.04
N LEU A 107 -5.78 19.30 14.82
CA LEU A 107 -5.20 20.17 13.79
C LEU A 107 -6.14 20.24 12.58
N TRP A 108 -6.23 21.43 11.98
CA TRP A 108 -7.06 21.70 10.81
C TRP A 108 -6.19 22.00 9.59
N TYR A 109 -6.29 21.16 8.56
CA TYR A 109 -5.63 21.32 7.26
C TYR A 109 -6.67 21.77 6.22
N PRO A 110 -6.76 23.06 5.89
CA PRO A 110 -7.56 23.49 4.76
C PRO A 110 -6.98 22.93 3.47
N LEU A 111 -7.84 22.48 2.56
CA LEU A 111 -7.40 21.94 1.26
C LEU A 111 -7.58 23.01 0.19
N VAL A 112 -6.53 23.23 -0.59
CA VAL A 112 -6.55 24.15 -1.73
C VAL A 112 -6.99 23.37 -2.98
N GLY A 113 -7.86 23.95 -3.80
CA GLY A 113 -8.32 23.30 -5.01
C GLY A 113 -9.29 24.09 -5.88
N ALA A 114 -9.47 23.62 -7.12
CA ALA A 114 -10.28 24.28 -8.16
C ALA A 114 -11.79 23.96 -8.07
N ASN A 115 -12.35 23.86 -6.86
CA ASN A 115 -13.78 23.56 -6.60
C ASN A 115 -14.31 22.18 -7.06
N THR A 116 -13.46 21.23 -7.45
CA THR A 116 -13.92 19.91 -7.94
C THR A 116 -14.22 18.89 -6.82
N PHE A 117 -14.06 19.29 -5.55
CA PHE A 117 -14.49 18.63 -4.30
C PHE A 117 -14.12 17.15 -4.02
N GLU A 118 -13.55 16.43 -4.98
CA GLU A 118 -13.09 15.04 -4.85
C GLU A 118 -11.59 14.98 -4.59
N ILE A 119 -11.25 14.40 -3.43
CA ILE A 119 -9.89 14.28 -2.93
C ILE A 119 -9.65 12.82 -2.57
N ALA A 120 -8.57 12.26 -3.12
CA ALA A 120 -8.10 10.92 -2.87
C ALA A 120 -6.70 10.98 -2.24
N SER A 121 -6.32 9.96 -1.47
CA SER A 121 -4.88 9.79 -1.19
C SER A 121 -4.17 9.40 -2.48
N PHE A 122 -2.86 9.61 -2.54
CA PHE A 122 -2.08 9.23 -3.72
C PHE A 122 -2.18 7.73 -3.98
N ARG A 123 -2.36 6.89 -2.95
CA ARG A 123 -2.68 5.46 -3.13
C ARG A 123 -3.93 5.25 -3.98
N ASP A 124 -5.03 5.89 -3.60
CA ASP A 124 -6.32 5.69 -4.26
C ASP A 124 -6.36 6.36 -5.64
N TYR A 125 -5.77 7.55 -5.77
CA TYR A 125 -5.58 8.22 -7.05
C TYR A 125 -4.76 7.36 -8.02
N TYR A 126 -3.68 6.75 -7.53
CA TYR A 126 -2.82 5.87 -8.32
C TYR A 126 -3.59 4.73 -8.95
N ARG A 127 -4.60 4.14 -8.30
CA ARG A 127 -5.33 3.00 -8.88
C ARG A 127 -6.10 3.35 -10.16
N GLN A 128 -6.54 4.59 -10.31
CA GLN A 128 -7.43 5.03 -11.39
C GLN A 128 -6.72 5.89 -12.44
N ALA A 129 -5.65 6.58 -12.05
CA ALA A 129 -4.92 7.51 -12.91
C ALA A 129 -4.11 6.80 -14.01
N SER A 130 -3.83 7.50 -15.12
CA SER A 130 -2.88 7.01 -16.13
C SER A 130 -1.42 7.20 -15.67
N SER A 131 -0.47 6.51 -16.30
CA SER A 131 0.97 6.74 -16.03
C SER A 131 1.38 8.20 -16.29
N ALA A 132 0.81 8.83 -17.31
CA ALA A 132 1.06 10.24 -17.61
C ALA A 132 0.58 11.16 -16.47
N ASP A 133 -0.62 10.92 -15.94
CA ASP A 133 -1.16 11.69 -14.82
C ASP A 133 -0.34 11.54 -13.55
N ILE A 134 0.17 10.32 -13.30
CA ILE A 134 1.06 10.05 -12.16
C ILE A 134 2.37 10.80 -12.29
N ARG A 135 2.98 10.81 -13.48
CA ARG A 135 4.18 11.62 -13.73
C ARG A 135 3.91 13.11 -13.50
N THR A 136 2.78 13.65 -13.97
CA THR A 136 2.41 15.05 -13.71
C THR A 136 2.25 15.35 -12.22
N VAL A 137 1.55 14.49 -11.47
CA VAL A 137 1.37 14.67 -10.02
C VAL A 137 2.71 14.62 -9.28
N LEU A 138 3.57 13.65 -9.59
CA LEU A 138 4.85 13.49 -8.93
C LEU A 138 5.84 14.59 -9.33
N ALA A 139 6.11 14.78 -10.62
CA ALA A 139 7.11 15.72 -11.11
C ALA A 139 6.68 17.17 -10.94
N ASP A 140 5.51 17.53 -11.48
CA ASP A 140 5.13 18.93 -11.66
C ASP A 140 4.50 19.55 -10.42
N GLN A 141 3.77 18.74 -9.63
CA GLN A 141 3.11 19.23 -8.42
C GLN A 141 3.95 18.95 -7.19
N MET A 142 4.17 17.67 -6.86
CA MET A 142 4.74 17.28 -5.57
C MET A 142 6.24 17.58 -5.47
N CYS A 143 7.09 17.01 -6.33
CA CYS A 143 8.55 17.19 -6.26
C CYS A 143 8.97 18.63 -6.47
N ARG A 144 8.33 19.36 -7.40
CA ARG A 144 8.57 20.79 -7.61
C ARG A 144 8.32 21.61 -6.35
N SER A 145 7.24 21.33 -5.63
CA SER A 145 6.88 22.06 -4.42
C SER A 145 7.75 21.67 -3.23
N LEU A 146 8.01 20.37 -3.04
CA LEU A 146 8.96 19.90 -2.02
C LEU A 146 10.39 20.38 -2.27
N GLY A 147 10.76 20.67 -3.52
CA GLY A 147 12.02 21.34 -3.86
C GLY A 147 12.27 22.62 -3.06
N GLN A 148 11.21 23.38 -2.73
CA GLN A 148 11.31 24.58 -1.89
C GLN A 148 11.64 24.24 -0.43
N LEU A 149 11.18 23.09 0.07
CA LEU A 149 11.51 22.61 1.40
C LEU A 149 13.01 22.23 1.51
N TRP A 150 13.55 21.67 0.42
CA TRP A 150 14.94 21.18 0.35
C TRP A 150 15.96 22.29 0.02
N GLN A 151 15.53 23.44 -0.52
CA GLN A 151 16.42 24.48 -1.06
C GLN A 151 17.46 25.03 -0.07
N HIS A 152 17.18 24.98 1.24
CA HIS A 152 18.06 25.46 2.30
C HIS A 152 18.82 24.34 3.02
N ALA A 153 19.05 23.23 2.32
CA ALA A 153 19.83 22.12 2.85
C ALA A 153 21.32 22.45 2.92
N THR A 154 21.96 21.98 3.97
CA THR A 154 23.39 22.13 4.21
C THR A 154 24.09 20.81 3.93
N PHE A 155 25.20 20.84 3.20
CA PHE A 155 26.02 19.66 3.01
C PHE A 155 26.61 19.19 4.34
N LYS A 156 26.57 17.88 4.57
CA LYS A 156 27.23 17.19 5.68
C LYS A 156 28.10 16.07 5.10
N PRO A 157 29.41 16.05 5.40
CA PRO A 157 30.34 15.11 4.77
C PRO A 157 30.14 13.65 5.21
N ASP A 158 29.71 13.43 6.46
CA ASP A 158 29.58 12.08 7.02
C ASP A 158 28.22 11.90 7.72
N ILE A 159 27.23 11.40 6.99
CA ILE A 159 25.93 11.04 7.56
C ILE A 159 25.95 9.57 7.96
N LEU A 160 26.11 9.26 9.24
CA LEU A 160 25.97 7.89 9.76
C LEU A 160 24.54 7.37 9.52
N LEU A 161 24.38 6.52 8.51
CA LEU A 161 23.05 6.08 8.07
C LEU A 161 22.29 5.31 9.15
N GLY A 162 22.99 4.48 9.92
CA GLY A 162 22.43 3.72 11.03
C GLY A 162 21.81 4.60 12.10
N ARG A 163 22.34 5.82 12.31
CA ARG A 163 21.74 6.82 13.21
C ARG A 163 20.59 7.57 12.54
N GLU A 164 20.81 8.02 11.31
CA GLU A 164 19.86 8.84 10.55
C GLU A 164 18.53 8.12 10.28
N TYR A 165 18.60 6.83 9.94
CA TYR A 165 17.45 6.00 9.58
C TYR A 165 17.04 5.03 10.69
N ASP A 166 17.68 5.08 11.87
CA ASP A 166 17.36 4.13 12.95
C ASP A 166 15.88 4.15 13.25
N ASP A 167 15.25 5.33 13.24
CA ASP A 167 13.84 5.54 13.60
C ASP A 167 12.85 4.69 12.78
N PHE A 168 13.23 4.36 11.55
CA PHE A 168 12.46 3.53 10.63
C PHE A 168 12.71 2.02 10.81
N LEU A 169 13.88 1.61 11.32
CA LEU A 169 14.17 0.21 11.63
C LEU A 169 13.34 -0.29 12.83
N PRO A 170 13.22 -1.60 13.10
CA PRO A 170 12.71 -2.09 14.38
C PRO A 170 13.56 -1.56 15.54
N PRO A 171 13.00 -1.35 16.75
CA PRO A 171 13.82 -1.05 17.92
C PRO A 171 14.87 -2.15 18.15
N ASN A 172 16.04 -1.78 18.67
CA ASN A 172 17.12 -2.71 19.00
C ASN A 172 16.63 -3.80 19.95
N LEU A 173 15.89 -3.39 20.97
CA LEU A 173 15.25 -4.28 21.93
C LEU A 173 13.79 -3.96 22.13
N ARG A 174 13.05 -5.02 22.42
CA ARG A 174 11.66 -5.01 22.81
C ARG A 174 11.62 -5.67 24.19
N LEU A 175 11.22 -4.88 25.19
CA LEU A 175 11.21 -5.25 26.60
C LEU A 175 9.79 -5.24 27.15
N ARG A 176 9.51 -6.10 28.13
CA ARG A 176 8.28 -6.10 28.92
C ARG A 176 8.63 -5.85 30.38
N LEU A 177 7.96 -4.88 30.99
CA LEU A 177 8.12 -4.56 32.40
C LEU A 177 7.78 -5.79 33.26
N LEU A 178 8.63 -6.08 34.24
CA LEU A 178 8.38 -7.09 35.26
C LEU A 178 8.02 -6.37 36.56
N PRO A 179 6.80 -6.56 37.10
CA PRO A 179 6.38 -5.88 38.33
C PRO A 179 7.08 -6.43 39.58
N ASP A 180 7.44 -7.72 39.58
CA ASP A 180 8.05 -8.41 40.72
C ASP A 180 9.51 -8.83 40.44
N ALA A 181 10.29 -9.04 41.50
CA ALA A 181 11.66 -9.56 41.43
C ALA A 181 11.68 -10.94 40.73
N PRO A 182 12.77 -11.29 40.00
CA PRO A 182 12.81 -12.51 39.21
C PRO A 182 12.57 -13.75 40.08
N THR A 183 11.81 -14.72 39.57
CA THR A 183 11.74 -16.06 40.15
C THR A 183 13.16 -16.65 40.21
N ALA A 184 13.50 -17.32 41.31
CA ALA A 184 14.86 -17.77 41.63
C ALA A 184 15.60 -18.39 40.42
N GLY A 185 16.69 -17.75 39.97
CA GLY A 185 17.60 -18.31 38.95
C GLY A 185 18.21 -17.31 37.95
N ALA A 186 17.60 -16.15 37.71
CA ALA A 186 18.11 -15.15 36.76
C ALA A 186 18.56 -13.87 37.48
N SER A 187 19.87 -13.68 37.65
CA SER A 187 20.43 -12.40 38.11
C SER A 187 20.24 -11.34 37.01
N PRO A 188 19.51 -10.24 37.27
CA PRO A 188 19.30 -9.20 36.27
C PRO A 188 20.62 -8.59 35.81
N ARG A 189 20.78 -8.43 34.49
CA ARG A 189 21.94 -7.73 33.90
C ARG A 189 21.63 -6.24 33.74
N TRP A 190 22.62 -5.38 33.94
CA TRP A 190 22.44 -3.95 33.69
C TRP A 190 22.33 -3.66 32.19
N LEU A 191 21.28 -2.95 31.80
CA LEU A 191 21.12 -2.35 30.49
C LEU A 191 21.08 -0.83 30.68
N HIS A 192 22.24 -0.20 30.58
CA HIS A 192 22.35 1.25 30.67
C HIS A 192 22.54 1.86 29.28
N ALA A 193 22.07 3.10 29.10
CA ALA A 193 22.24 3.83 27.84
C ALA A 193 23.71 4.07 27.42
N HIS A 194 24.72 3.82 28.26
CA HIS A 194 26.12 4.09 27.88
C HIS A 194 26.83 2.86 27.32
N ASP A 195 26.32 1.65 27.59
CA ASP A 195 26.98 0.38 27.27
C ASP A 195 26.10 -0.60 26.48
N ALA A 196 24.83 -0.25 26.22
CA ALA A 196 23.86 -1.12 25.57
C ALA A 196 24.31 -1.68 24.21
N HIS A 197 25.12 -0.94 23.44
CA HIS A 197 25.68 -1.40 22.16
C HIS A 197 26.72 -2.52 22.28
N TYR A 198 27.43 -2.60 23.42
CA TYR A 198 28.51 -3.58 23.62
C TYR A 198 28.01 -4.91 24.16
N GLN A 199 26.74 -4.98 24.54
CA GLN A 199 26.13 -6.16 25.12
C GLN A 199 25.29 -6.91 24.09
N ALA A 200 25.46 -8.23 24.05
CA ALA A 200 24.55 -9.13 23.35
C ALA A 200 23.37 -9.47 24.27
N TRP A 201 22.17 -9.44 23.69
CA TRP A 201 20.91 -9.72 24.36
C TRP A 201 20.15 -10.80 23.62
N GLN A 202 19.54 -11.70 24.38
CA GLN A 202 18.73 -12.80 23.88
C GLN A 202 17.31 -12.70 24.44
N MET A 203 16.37 -13.34 23.74
CA MET A 203 15.01 -13.47 24.26
C MET A 203 15.04 -14.22 25.60
N GLY A 204 14.33 -13.69 26.59
CA GLY A 204 14.29 -14.24 27.95
C GLY A 204 15.25 -13.56 28.93
N ASP A 205 16.27 -12.84 28.46
CA ASP A 205 17.19 -12.10 29.33
C ASP A 205 16.44 -11.11 30.23
N VAL A 206 16.80 -11.10 31.51
CA VAL A 206 16.24 -10.16 32.50
C VAL A 206 17.22 -9.00 32.68
N VAL A 207 16.71 -7.77 32.56
CA VAL A 207 17.50 -6.54 32.57
C VAL A 207 17.04 -5.54 33.62
N GLN A 208 18.00 -4.81 34.20
CA GLN A 208 17.77 -3.57 34.93
C GLN A 208 18.04 -2.39 33.99
N LEU A 209 16.95 -1.78 33.50
CA LEU A 209 16.94 -0.73 32.50
C LEU A 209 17.05 0.65 33.14
N SER A 210 18.07 1.43 32.78
CA SER A 210 18.26 2.80 33.29
C SER A 210 19.00 3.71 32.30
N GLY A 211 18.90 5.03 32.50
CA GLY A 211 19.67 6.04 31.76
C GLY A 211 19.17 6.34 30.34
N PHE A 212 18.09 5.70 29.89
CA PHE A 212 17.47 5.98 28.59
C PHE A 212 16.48 7.15 28.67
N GLU A 213 16.38 7.93 27.59
CA GLU A 213 15.44 9.04 27.42
C GLU A 213 14.11 8.55 26.83
N VAL A 214 12.99 9.03 27.37
CA VAL A 214 11.64 8.75 26.86
C VAL A 214 11.38 9.55 25.59
N LEU A 215 11.39 8.88 24.44
CA LEU A 215 11.11 9.51 23.14
C LEU A 215 9.61 9.60 22.82
N LYS A 216 8.84 8.57 23.19
CA LYS A 216 7.42 8.47 22.81
C LYS A 216 6.63 7.62 23.79
N LYS A 217 5.39 8.00 24.05
CA LYS A 217 4.42 7.21 24.82
C LYS A 217 3.45 6.44 23.91
N TYR A 218 3.14 5.22 24.31
CA TYR A 218 2.13 4.37 23.68
C TYR A 218 1.04 4.07 24.71
N ARG A 219 -0.21 4.43 24.41
CA ARG A 219 -1.38 4.28 25.29
C ARG A 219 -2.36 3.17 24.85
N GLY A 220 -1.95 2.34 23.88
CA GLY A 220 -2.78 1.28 23.29
C GLY A 220 -2.77 -0.02 24.10
N ALA A 221 -3.07 -1.14 23.44
CA ALA A 221 -3.18 -2.48 24.07
C ALA A 221 -1.91 -2.92 24.85
N GLU A 222 -0.73 -2.46 24.43
CA GLU A 222 0.52 -2.65 25.16
C GLU A 222 1.10 -1.27 25.54
N PRO A 223 0.66 -0.69 26.68
CA PRO A 223 1.09 0.66 27.07
C PRO A 223 2.58 0.67 27.42
N GLY A 224 3.27 1.78 27.14
CA GLY A 224 4.69 1.93 27.48
C GLY A 224 5.42 3.01 26.69
N PHE A 225 6.75 2.87 26.59
CA PHE A 225 7.63 3.87 25.99
C PHE A 225 8.38 3.38 24.76
N MET A 226 8.67 4.30 23.84
CA MET A 226 9.90 4.23 23.04
C MET A 226 10.97 4.98 23.82
N LEU A 227 12.10 4.33 24.01
CA LEU A 227 13.27 4.87 24.68
C LEU A 227 14.43 4.91 23.69
N ASP A 228 15.37 5.82 23.90
CA ASP A 228 16.63 5.89 23.17
C ASP A 228 17.71 6.48 24.08
N TYR A 229 18.91 6.60 23.56
CA TYR A 229 19.96 7.33 24.25
C TYR A 229 19.58 8.78 24.49
N PRO A 230 20.07 9.38 25.59
CA PRO A 230 19.97 10.81 25.80
C PRO A 230 20.52 11.59 24.61
N ALA A 231 19.90 12.74 24.33
CA ALA A 231 20.33 13.64 23.27
C ALA A 231 21.86 13.91 23.29
N GLY A 232 22.48 13.90 22.11
CA GLY A 232 23.91 14.19 21.93
C GLY A 232 24.79 12.97 21.70
N GLN A 233 24.30 11.74 21.97
CA GLN A 233 25.06 10.53 21.67
C GLN A 233 25.30 10.33 20.15
N PRO A 234 26.44 9.76 19.73
CA PRO A 234 26.80 9.59 18.32
C PRO A 234 25.95 8.52 17.63
N GLU A 235 25.56 7.48 18.36
CA GLU A 235 24.75 6.35 17.89
C GLU A 235 23.34 6.39 18.49
N ARG A 236 22.46 5.50 18.04
CA ARG A 236 21.11 5.30 18.57
C ARG A 236 20.92 3.87 19.02
N TYR A 237 20.21 3.70 20.13
CA TYR A 237 19.82 2.38 20.63
C TYR A 237 18.40 2.44 21.16
N ARG A 238 17.45 2.11 20.29
CA ARG A 238 16.03 2.23 20.62
C ARG A 238 15.52 1.01 21.35
N VAL A 239 14.84 1.25 22.45
CA VAL A 239 14.23 0.23 23.30
C VAL A 239 12.73 0.48 23.41
N ARG A 240 11.93 -0.51 23.01
CA ARG A 240 10.46 -0.46 23.21
C ARG A 240 10.13 -1.18 24.50
N LEU A 241 9.80 -0.42 25.55
CA LEU A 241 9.34 -0.98 26.83
C LEU A 241 7.82 -1.02 26.88
N GLY A 242 7.22 -2.20 26.97
CA GLY A 242 5.78 -2.43 27.14
C GLY A 242 5.41 -2.84 28.57
N GLY A 243 4.13 -2.73 28.91
CA GLY A 243 3.60 -3.11 30.23
C GLY A 243 3.67 -2.00 31.28
N VAL A 244 3.87 -0.74 30.88
CA VAL A 244 3.91 0.39 31.83
C VAL A 244 2.50 0.97 31.98
N GLY A 245 1.90 0.84 33.15
CA GLY A 245 0.55 1.36 33.44
C GLY A 245 0.52 2.87 33.66
N GLU A 246 1.47 3.41 34.42
CA GLU A 246 1.49 4.83 34.85
C GLU A 246 2.29 5.72 33.90
N LEU A 247 1.82 5.86 32.66
CA LEU A 247 2.53 6.64 31.62
C LEU A 247 2.60 8.15 31.90
N ASP A 248 1.71 8.67 32.75
CA ASP A 248 1.61 10.09 33.06
C ASP A 248 2.64 10.54 34.11
N ALA A 249 3.27 9.59 34.82
CA ALA A 249 4.39 9.84 35.73
C ALA A 249 5.70 10.24 35.01
N TYR A 250 5.76 10.03 33.69
CA TYR A 250 6.91 10.34 32.85
C TYR A 250 6.53 11.39 31.82
N GLN A 251 7.46 12.20 31.34
CA GLN A 251 7.29 13.12 30.21
C GLN A 251 8.23 12.73 29.06
N VAL A 252 7.89 13.14 27.85
CA VAL A 252 8.81 12.98 26.71
C VAL A 252 10.03 13.88 26.96
N GLY A 253 11.23 13.31 26.83
CA GLY A 253 12.50 13.94 27.20
C GLY A 253 13.01 13.56 28.60
N ASP A 254 12.20 12.87 29.42
CA ASP A 254 12.67 12.40 30.72
C ASP A 254 13.68 11.27 30.57
N VAL A 255 14.75 11.30 31.37
CA VAL A 255 15.70 10.20 31.49
C VAL A 255 15.27 9.28 32.63
N LEU A 256 15.23 7.97 32.38
CA LEU A 256 14.90 6.95 33.39
C LEU A 256 16.00 6.89 34.46
N GLN A 257 15.81 7.63 35.56
CA GLN A 257 16.74 7.68 36.69
C GLN A 257 16.67 6.43 37.56
N GLN A 258 15.46 5.91 37.78
CA GLN A 258 15.26 4.69 38.57
C GLN A 258 15.29 3.46 37.67
N PRO A 259 16.02 2.40 38.05
CA PRO A 259 16.11 1.20 37.25
C PRO A 259 14.75 0.48 37.19
N LEU A 260 14.31 0.17 35.98
CA LEU A 260 13.12 -0.63 35.74
C LEU A 260 13.53 -2.08 35.45
N LEU A 261 12.94 -3.03 36.18
CA LEU A 261 13.14 -4.44 35.90
C LEU A 261 12.29 -4.86 34.69
N ALA A 262 12.91 -5.46 33.68
CA ALA A 262 12.23 -5.87 32.47
C ALA A 262 12.82 -7.15 31.89
N GLN A 263 12.05 -7.82 31.03
CA GLN A 263 12.50 -8.98 30.27
C GLN A 263 12.60 -8.64 28.78
N VAL A 264 13.67 -9.07 28.13
CA VAL A 264 13.82 -9.03 26.67
C VAL A 264 12.86 -10.02 26.04
N TYR A 265 11.89 -9.53 25.27
CA TYR A 265 10.96 -10.39 24.53
C TYR A 265 11.26 -10.48 23.04
N ALA A 266 12.02 -9.54 22.48
CA ALA A 266 12.53 -9.64 21.11
C ALA A 266 13.72 -8.70 20.89
N THR A 267 14.60 -9.08 19.96
CA THR A 267 15.65 -8.21 19.43
C THR A 267 15.26 -7.68 18.04
N ARG A 268 15.96 -6.67 17.54
CA ARG A 268 15.84 -6.21 16.14
C ARG A 268 16.03 -7.37 15.17
N GLN A 269 17.08 -8.17 15.37
CA GLN A 269 17.41 -9.29 14.50
C GLN A 269 16.28 -10.33 14.50
N GLU A 270 15.78 -10.71 15.68
CA GLU A 270 14.69 -11.69 15.77
C GLU A 270 13.38 -11.16 15.17
N THR A 271 13.09 -9.86 15.37
CA THR A 271 11.92 -9.21 14.77
C THR A 271 11.96 -9.30 13.24
N LEU A 272 13.12 -9.04 12.63
CA LEU A 272 13.28 -9.11 11.18
C LEU A 272 13.29 -10.56 10.68
N ARG A 273 13.99 -11.49 11.36
CA ARG A 273 13.98 -12.92 11.03
C ARG A 273 12.56 -13.47 10.98
N ARG A 274 11.75 -13.17 12.00
CA ARG A 274 10.35 -13.58 12.05
C ARG A 274 9.56 -13.01 10.87
N ALA A 275 9.74 -11.72 10.55
CA ALA A 275 9.07 -11.10 9.41
C ALA A 275 9.45 -11.74 8.06
N VAL A 276 10.72 -12.14 7.89
CA VAL A 276 11.18 -12.88 6.70
C VAL A 276 10.55 -14.26 6.64
N ARG A 277 10.57 -15.03 7.74
CA ARG A 277 9.95 -16.37 7.81
C ARG A 277 8.44 -16.30 7.51
N GLU A 278 7.74 -15.30 8.06
CA GLU A 278 6.32 -15.06 7.77
C GLU A 278 6.05 -14.76 6.29
N ALA A 279 6.92 -13.99 5.63
CA ALA A 279 6.71 -13.54 4.26
C ALA A 279 7.14 -14.55 3.20
N LEU A 280 8.24 -15.28 3.45
CA LEU A 280 8.93 -16.11 2.46
C LEU A 280 8.86 -17.61 2.76
N GLY A 281 8.51 -18.00 3.99
CA GLY A 281 8.48 -19.40 4.43
C GLY A 281 9.86 -20.05 4.41
N GLU A 282 9.91 -21.33 4.08
CA GLU A 282 11.16 -22.13 4.03
C GLU A 282 12.02 -21.84 2.79
N ARG A 283 11.54 -21.01 1.85
CA ARG A 283 12.26 -20.66 0.61
C ARG A 283 13.55 -19.87 0.88
N VAL A 284 13.62 -19.19 2.02
CA VAL A 284 14.74 -18.34 2.40
C VAL A 284 15.15 -18.65 3.82
N ASP A 285 16.41 -19.06 4.01
CA ASP A 285 17.04 -19.07 5.32
C ASP A 285 17.41 -17.62 5.71
N PRO A 286 16.78 -17.04 6.75
CA PRO A 286 17.08 -15.68 7.16
C PRO A 286 18.48 -15.50 7.75
N ASP A 287 19.17 -16.59 8.09
CA ASP A 287 20.52 -16.59 8.68
C ASP A 287 21.63 -16.83 7.65
N ALA A 288 21.28 -17.25 6.43
CA ALA A 288 22.25 -17.41 5.35
C ALA A 288 22.83 -16.07 4.88
N GLU A 289 24.11 -16.05 4.51
CA GLU A 289 24.78 -14.85 3.98
C GLU A 289 24.20 -14.39 2.63
N THR A 290 23.73 -15.35 1.82
CA THR A 290 23.16 -15.11 0.49
C THR A 290 21.84 -15.83 0.32
N VAL A 291 20.98 -15.29 -0.54
CA VAL A 291 19.73 -15.90 -0.99
C VAL A 291 19.78 -16.19 -2.48
N THR A 292 19.03 -17.20 -2.92
CA THR A 292 19.01 -17.64 -4.33
C THR A 292 17.64 -17.38 -4.92
N LEU A 293 17.60 -16.69 -6.06
CA LEU A 293 16.38 -16.50 -6.85
C LEU A 293 16.00 -17.79 -7.57
N GLY A 294 14.75 -17.92 -8.00
CA GLY A 294 14.28 -19.02 -8.84
C GLY A 294 15.04 -19.14 -10.18
N SER A 295 15.67 -18.04 -10.62
CA SER A 295 16.59 -18.02 -11.78
C SER A 295 17.97 -18.65 -11.52
N GLY A 296 18.29 -18.97 -10.26
CA GLY A 296 19.61 -19.45 -9.83
C GLY A 296 20.61 -18.34 -9.47
N ALA A 297 20.28 -17.07 -9.71
CA ALA A 297 21.13 -15.95 -9.31
C ALA A 297 21.21 -15.81 -7.79
N ARG A 298 22.42 -15.55 -7.27
CA ARG A 298 22.68 -15.37 -5.83
C ARG A 298 22.79 -13.90 -5.48
N LEU A 299 22.01 -13.46 -4.49
CA LEU A 299 22.01 -12.10 -3.96
C LEU A 299 22.44 -12.08 -2.49
N PRO A 300 23.02 -10.99 -1.97
CA PRO A 300 23.27 -10.84 -0.54
C PRO A 300 21.95 -10.87 0.25
N ASN A 301 21.93 -11.57 1.39
CA ASN A 301 20.79 -11.54 2.28
C ASN A 301 20.69 -10.15 2.95
N PRO A 302 19.56 -9.43 2.83
CA PRO A 302 19.38 -8.11 3.44
C PRO A 302 19.62 -8.09 4.95
N LEU A 303 19.29 -9.17 5.66
CA LEU A 303 19.42 -9.25 7.12
C LEU A 303 20.90 -9.29 7.52
N HIS A 304 21.71 -10.00 6.73
CA HIS A 304 23.16 -10.08 6.91
C HIS A 304 23.87 -8.80 6.46
N ALA A 305 23.37 -8.14 5.41
CA ALA A 305 23.93 -6.88 4.90
C ALA A 305 23.64 -5.66 5.80
N LEU A 306 22.57 -5.71 6.60
CA LEU A 306 22.07 -4.58 7.39
C LEU A 306 23.13 -3.90 8.27
N PRO A 307 23.94 -4.61 9.09
CA PRO A 307 24.96 -3.96 9.93
C PRO A 307 26.00 -3.18 9.11
N THR A 308 26.41 -3.72 7.97
CA THR A 308 27.39 -3.09 7.08
C THR A 308 26.81 -1.85 6.40
N VAL A 309 25.59 -1.93 5.88
CA VAL A 309 24.93 -0.76 5.24
C VAL A 309 24.65 0.34 6.25
N ALA A 310 24.21 0.00 7.47
CA ALA A 310 23.95 0.96 8.54
C ALA A 310 25.21 1.72 9.01
N ARG A 311 26.40 1.13 8.86
CA ARG A 311 27.67 1.78 9.23
C ARG A 311 28.24 2.72 8.17
N ARG A 312 27.65 2.76 6.96
CA ARG A 312 28.09 3.68 5.90
C ARG A 312 27.87 5.13 6.32
N GLN A 313 28.76 6.01 5.84
CA GLN A 313 28.77 7.44 6.14
C GLN A 313 28.91 8.27 4.85
N PRO A 314 27.95 8.20 3.91
CA PRO A 314 28.02 9.06 2.74
C PRO A 314 27.87 10.53 3.14
N GLY A 315 28.50 11.41 2.35
CA GLY A 315 28.15 12.82 2.35
C GLY A 315 26.77 13.03 1.72
N GLY A 316 25.99 13.93 2.30
CA GLY A 316 24.62 14.18 1.87
C GLY A 316 24.13 15.55 2.30
N LEU A 317 22.95 15.92 1.82
CA LEU A 317 22.29 17.17 2.18
C LEU A 317 21.39 16.98 3.39
N VAL A 318 21.52 17.86 4.39
CA VAL A 318 20.65 17.92 5.57
C VAL A 318 19.81 19.19 5.54
N GLY A 319 18.50 19.05 5.47
CA GLY A 319 17.56 20.16 5.33
C GLY A 319 16.22 19.81 5.98
N ALA A 320 15.22 20.69 5.84
CA ALA A 320 13.87 20.31 6.25
C ALA A 320 13.30 19.26 5.32
N VAL A 321 12.56 18.32 5.91
CA VAL A 321 11.85 17.26 5.23
C VAL A 321 10.45 17.15 5.81
N HIS A 322 9.54 16.55 5.05
CA HIS A 322 8.25 16.11 5.56
C HIS A 322 8.44 15.03 6.65
N GLY A 323 9.35 14.08 6.40
CA GLY A 323 9.83 13.07 7.36
C GLY A 323 9.03 11.77 7.38
N ASP A 324 7.73 11.84 7.08
CA ASP A 324 6.82 10.69 6.88
C ASP A 324 6.06 10.76 5.55
N LEU A 325 6.75 11.07 4.45
CA LEU A 325 6.09 11.20 3.14
C LEU A 325 5.74 9.81 2.56
N ASN A 326 4.47 9.42 2.72
CA ASN A 326 3.94 8.15 2.24
C ASN A 326 2.66 8.37 1.39
N LEU A 327 2.11 7.29 0.82
CA LEU A 327 0.99 7.36 -0.13
C LEU A 327 -0.32 7.94 0.45
N GLU A 328 -0.46 8.00 1.78
CA GLU A 328 -1.64 8.56 2.46
C GLU A 328 -1.50 10.04 2.81
N ASN A 329 -0.26 10.46 3.05
CA ASN A 329 0.06 11.82 3.43
C ASN A 329 0.13 12.77 2.21
N VAL A 330 0.05 12.22 1.00
CA VAL A 330 -0.10 12.95 -0.26
C VAL A 330 -1.56 12.86 -0.70
N LEU A 331 -2.28 13.98 -0.66
CA LEU A 331 -3.67 14.08 -1.09
C LEU A 331 -3.74 14.73 -2.48
N VAL A 332 -4.45 14.10 -3.40
CA VAL A 332 -4.59 14.55 -4.79
C VAL A 332 -6.05 14.89 -5.06
N GLN A 333 -6.27 16.09 -5.59
CA GLN A 333 -7.56 16.45 -6.18
C GLN A 333 -7.69 15.78 -7.56
N THR A 334 -8.71 14.95 -7.75
CA THR A 334 -8.77 14.01 -8.90
C THR A 334 -8.80 14.71 -10.26
N GLU A 335 -9.54 15.82 -10.38
CA GLU A 335 -9.70 16.55 -11.65
C GLU A 335 -8.55 17.53 -11.93
N SER A 336 -8.17 18.37 -10.96
CA SER A 336 -7.14 19.41 -11.15
C SER A 336 -5.72 18.89 -10.96
N ARG A 337 -5.56 17.70 -10.36
CA ARG A 337 -4.29 17.07 -9.99
C ARG A 337 -3.48 17.87 -8.96
N THR A 338 -4.11 18.85 -8.29
CA THR A 338 -3.49 19.63 -7.22
C THR A 338 -3.16 18.73 -6.02
N VAL A 339 -1.96 18.91 -5.45
CA VAL A 339 -1.47 18.13 -4.32
C VAL A 339 -1.56 18.94 -3.03
N ASN A 340 -2.05 18.30 -1.97
CA ASN A 340 -1.99 18.79 -0.59
C ASN A 340 -1.25 17.75 0.27
N LEU A 341 -0.47 18.21 1.25
CA LEU A 341 0.30 17.38 2.17
C LEU A 341 -0.25 17.50 3.60
N ILE A 342 -0.26 16.39 4.32
CA ILE A 342 -0.72 16.30 5.71
C ILE A 342 0.25 15.44 6.53
N ASP A 343 0.12 15.48 7.86
CA ASP A 343 0.93 14.70 8.80
C ASP A 343 2.42 15.11 8.84
N PHE A 344 2.68 16.28 9.42
CA PHE A 344 4.03 16.84 9.62
C PHE A 344 4.66 16.41 10.96
N ALA A 345 4.13 15.37 11.62
CA ALA A 345 4.59 14.95 12.93
C ALA A 345 6.08 14.55 12.96
N MET A 346 6.59 14.09 11.82
CA MET A 346 7.98 13.67 11.65
C MET A 346 8.85 14.71 10.93
N SER A 347 8.32 15.91 10.67
CA SER A 347 9.06 16.98 10.01
C SER A 347 10.23 17.47 10.88
N GLY A 348 11.36 17.73 10.24
CA GLY A 348 12.61 17.98 10.95
C GLY A 348 13.77 18.28 10.04
N ARG A 349 14.90 18.71 10.61
CA ARG A 349 16.17 18.74 9.88
C ARG A 349 16.73 17.31 9.78
N ARG A 350 16.76 16.75 8.58
CA ARG A 350 17.15 15.36 8.27
C ARG A 350 17.82 15.29 6.90
N HIS A 351 18.31 14.12 6.55
CA HIS A 351 18.78 13.81 5.21
C HIS A 351 17.67 14.05 4.18
N VAL A 352 17.86 14.97 3.22
CA VAL A 352 16.77 15.49 2.38
C VAL A 352 16.12 14.44 1.47
N ILE A 353 16.88 13.45 1.01
CA ILE A 353 16.34 12.39 0.13
C ILE A 353 15.36 11.46 0.85
N ARG A 354 15.28 11.54 2.18
CA ARG A 354 14.42 10.69 3.01
C ARG A 354 12.95 10.69 2.57
N ASP A 355 12.42 11.85 2.15
CA ASP A 355 11.05 11.96 1.66
C ASP A 355 10.82 11.10 0.40
N LEU A 356 11.77 11.14 -0.55
CA LEU A 356 11.72 10.35 -1.78
C LEU A 356 11.93 8.86 -1.51
N LEU A 357 12.85 8.51 -0.61
CA LEU A 357 13.10 7.13 -0.21
C LEU A 357 11.88 6.47 0.46
N HIS A 358 11.20 7.21 1.33
CA HIS A 358 9.98 6.73 1.98
C HIS A 358 8.89 6.49 0.93
N LEU A 359 8.70 7.43 0.00
CA LEU A 359 7.68 7.28 -1.03
C LEU A 359 7.99 6.12 -2.00
N GLU A 360 9.25 5.95 -2.43
CA GLU A 360 9.66 4.79 -3.24
C GLU A 360 9.41 3.47 -2.50
N MET A 361 9.77 3.37 -1.22
CA MET A 361 9.44 2.20 -0.40
C MET A 361 7.93 1.94 -0.37
N ALA A 362 7.12 2.99 -0.23
CA ALA A 362 5.68 2.84 -0.17
C ALA A 362 5.08 2.37 -1.52
N ILE A 363 5.57 2.88 -2.66
CA ILE A 363 5.17 2.42 -3.99
C ILE A 363 5.54 0.93 -4.17
N VAL A 364 6.77 0.56 -3.84
CA VAL A 364 7.29 -0.82 -4.01
C VAL A 364 6.56 -1.82 -3.13
N THR A 365 6.19 -1.42 -1.91
CA THR A 365 5.56 -2.33 -0.95
C THR A 365 4.03 -2.33 -1.04
N GLN A 366 3.40 -1.28 -1.60
CA GLN A 366 1.93 -1.13 -1.51
C GLN A 366 1.21 -0.98 -2.85
N LEU A 367 1.90 -0.62 -3.92
CA LEU A 367 1.32 -0.47 -5.26
C LEU A 367 1.83 -1.54 -6.23
N LEU A 368 3.15 -1.72 -6.28
CA LEU A 368 3.80 -2.68 -7.16
C LEU A 368 3.31 -4.14 -6.99
N PRO A 369 2.95 -4.65 -5.79
CA PRO A 369 2.44 -6.02 -5.67
C PRO A 369 1.22 -6.32 -6.55
N ALA A 370 0.33 -5.35 -6.74
CA ALA A 370 -0.85 -5.51 -7.59
C ALA A 370 -0.48 -5.53 -9.07
N GLU A 371 0.48 -4.71 -9.49
CA GLU A 371 1.00 -4.71 -10.87
C GLU A 371 1.75 -6.01 -11.19
N LEU A 372 2.59 -6.50 -10.27
CA LEU A 372 3.23 -7.81 -10.40
C LEU A 372 2.20 -8.92 -10.57
N GLN A 373 1.13 -8.92 -9.76
CA GLN A 373 0.06 -9.92 -9.88
C GLN A 373 -0.62 -9.84 -11.25
N ALA A 374 -0.96 -8.64 -11.71
CA ALA A 374 -1.60 -8.42 -13.00
C ALA A 374 -0.71 -8.87 -14.17
N ALA A 375 0.60 -8.63 -14.08
CA ALA A 375 1.61 -9.05 -15.03
C ALA A 375 2.01 -10.53 -14.91
N ARG A 376 1.43 -11.27 -13.94
CA ARG A 376 1.79 -12.67 -13.62
C ARG A 376 3.27 -12.87 -13.29
N LEU A 377 3.88 -11.85 -12.68
CA LEU A 377 5.26 -11.86 -12.20
C LEU A 377 5.29 -12.11 -10.69
N THR A 378 6.31 -12.81 -10.22
CA THR A 378 6.55 -12.98 -8.78
C THR A 378 7.34 -11.79 -8.21
N PRO A 379 7.35 -11.58 -6.89
CA PRO A 379 8.17 -10.53 -6.25
C PRO A 379 9.68 -10.60 -6.55
N GLU A 380 10.19 -11.75 -6.99
CA GLU A 380 11.58 -11.92 -7.43
C GLU A 380 11.90 -11.14 -8.72
N ALA A 381 10.89 -10.74 -9.50
CA ALA A 381 11.04 -9.88 -10.67
C ALA A 381 11.61 -8.49 -10.32
N LEU A 382 11.66 -8.13 -9.03
CA LEU A 382 12.36 -6.92 -8.57
C LEU A 382 13.84 -6.89 -8.94
N ASP A 383 14.46 -8.05 -9.15
CA ASP A 383 15.84 -8.16 -9.61
C ASP A 383 16.04 -7.55 -11.00
N ASP A 384 15.18 -7.88 -11.97
CA ASP A 384 15.20 -7.27 -13.30
C ASP A 384 14.70 -5.80 -13.26
N PHE A 385 13.61 -5.55 -12.52
CA PHE A 385 13.02 -4.23 -12.38
C PHE A 385 14.02 -3.18 -11.88
N TYR A 386 14.73 -3.45 -10.77
CA TYR A 386 15.69 -2.50 -10.20
C TYR A 386 16.97 -2.37 -11.02
N ARG A 387 17.39 -3.41 -11.74
CA ARG A 387 18.51 -3.30 -12.69
C ARG A 387 18.18 -2.37 -13.85
N ARG A 388 17.00 -2.55 -14.46
CA ARG A 388 16.53 -1.64 -15.53
C ARG A 388 16.36 -0.23 -15.02
N LEU A 389 15.80 -0.05 -13.82
CA LEU A 389 15.62 1.28 -13.22
C LEU A 389 16.95 1.97 -12.91
N ALA A 390 18.00 1.22 -12.54
CA ALA A 390 19.34 1.75 -12.36
C ALA A 390 19.98 2.23 -13.68
N CYS A 391 19.78 1.49 -14.78
CA CYS A 391 20.27 1.88 -16.10
C CYS A 391 19.45 3.04 -16.73
N ALA A 392 18.12 3.08 -16.50
CA ALA A 392 17.22 4.09 -17.08
C ALA A 392 17.62 5.53 -16.76
N TRP A 393 18.14 5.76 -15.56
CA TRP A 393 18.59 7.08 -15.15
C TRP A 393 19.89 7.51 -15.85
N GLN A 394 20.74 6.57 -16.28
CA GLN A 394 22.04 6.86 -16.90
C GLN A 394 21.94 7.28 -18.39
N GLY A 395 20.73 7.40 -18.93
CA GLY A 395 20.48 7.88 -20.30
C GLY A 395 20.27 6.76 -21.34
N ASP A 396 20.25 5.49 -20.91
CA ASP A 396 19.96 4.36 -21.80
C ASP A 396 18.46 4.15 -22.00
N THR A 397 18.14 3.50 -23.12
CA THR A 397 16.83 3.00 -23.57
C THR A 397 16.24 1.92 -22.65
N ALA A 398 16.36 2.07 -21.34
CA ALA A 398 15.84 1.11 -20.39
C ALA A 398 14.30 1.10 -20.47
N VAL A 399 13.79 0.03 -21.07
CA VAL A 399 12.36 -0.23 -21.18
C VAL A 399 11.90 -0.87 -19.87
N SER A 400 10.81 -0.35 -19.30
CA SER A 400 10.12 -0.98 -18.18
C SER A 400 9.88 -2.47 -18.45
N PRO A 401 9.97 -3.36 -17.45
CA PRO A 401 9.38 -4.68 -17.57
C PRO A 401 7.90 -4.57 -17.99
N ALA A 402 7.47 -5.46 -18.88
CA ALA A 402 6.11 -5.48 -19.40
C ALA A 402 5.09 -5.62 -18.26
N GLY A 403 4.07 -4.78 -18.26
CA GLY A 403 3.01 -4.75 -17.26
C GLY A 403 3.36 -4.03 -15.96
N LEU A 404 4.59 -3.48 -15.82
CA LEU A 404 5.05 -2.71 -14.66
C LEU A 404 5.36 -1.24 -15.00
N GLU A 405 4.90 -0.75 -16.17
CA GLU A 405 5.26 0.56 -16.72
C GLU A 405 4.89 1.70 -15.78
N LYS A 406 3.75 1.58 -15.10
CA LYS A 406 3.23 2.64 -14.23
C LYS A 406 4.09 2.81 -12.98
N ALA A 407 4.41 1.71 -12.29
CA ALA A 407 5.30 1.75 -11.14
C ALA A 407 6.72 2.15 -11.56
N PHE A 408 7.19 1.66 -12.70
CA PHE A 408 8.51 2.00 -13.25
C PHE A 408 8.62 3.51 -13.53
N ASP A 409 7.64 4.10 -14.22
CA ASP A 409 7.58 5.53 -14.53
C ASP A 409 7.51 6.39 -13.26
N ALA A 410 6.70 5.98 -12.29
CA ALA A 410 6.60 6.67 -11.00
C ALA A 410 7.95 6.70 -10.27
N LEU A 411 8.62 5.55 -10.17
CA LEU A 411 9.90 5.44 -9.49
C LEU A 411 11.04 6.12 -10.25
N LEU A 412 11.02 6.06 -11.59
CA LEU A 412 11.95 6.80 -12.42
C LEU A 412 11.79 8.31 -12.19
N THR A 413 10.55 8.81 -12.11
CA THR A 413 10.27 10.21 -11.81
C THR A 413 10.81 10.63 -10.43
N LEU A 414 10.65 9.79 -9.40
CA LEU A 414 11.21 10.07 -8.07
C LEU A 414 12.74 10.11 -8.10
N ARG A 415 13.37 9.16 -8.79
CA ARG A 415 14.83 9.11 -8.95
C ARG A 415 15.37 10.30 -9.74
N GLN A 416 14.63 10.75 -10.76
CA GLN A 416 14.97 11.99 -11.48
C GLN A 416 14.94 13.21 -10.56
N ALA A 417 13.94 13.31 -9.68
CA ALA A 417 13.85 14.37 -8.68
C ALA A 417 14.94 14.26 -7.57
N ALA A 418 15.40 13.05 -7.26
CA ALA A 418 16.44 12.81 -6.25
C ALA A 418 17.84 13.27 -6.71
N THR A 419 18.14 13.16 -8.00
CA THR A 419 19.47 13.44 -8.56
C THR A 419 20.11 14.75 -8.10
N PRO A 420 19.46 15.93 -8.22
CA PRO A 420 20.07 17.19 -7.78
C PRO A 420 20.36 17.24 -6.26
N LEU A 421 19.77 16.33 -5.48
CA LEU A 421 19.92 16.26 -4.03
C LEU A 421 21.10 15.39 -3.59
N LEU A 422 21.59 14.48 -4.45
CA LEU A 422 22.66 13.55 -4.12
C LEU A 422 24.02 14.26 -4.03
N ARG A 423 24.88 13.80 -3.13
CA ARG A 423 26.26 14.30 -2.96
C ARG A 423 27.31 13.19 -2.95
N SER A 424 26.93 11.96 -2.63
CA SER A 424 27.80 10.77 -2.73
C SER A 424 27.37 9.82 -3.85
N GLY A 425 26.72 10.36 -4.88
CA GLY A 425 26.18 9.58 -5.99
C GLY A 425 25.08 8.62 -5.55
N TRP A 426 24.77 7.64 -6.41
CA TRP A 426 23.64 6.74 -6.20
C TRP A 426 23.80 5.79 -5.02
N GLN A 427 25.01 5.54 -4.53
CA GLN A 427 25.21 4.71 -3.33
C GLN A 427 24.53 5.32 -2.10
N GLU A 428 24.43 6.65 -2.02
CA GLU A 428 23.69 7.38 -0.99
C GLU A 428 22.21 7.00 -0.98
N TYR A 429 21.59 7.03 -2.17
CA TYR A 429 20.18 6.72 -2.37
C TYR A 429 19.91 5.22 -2.15
N THR A 430 20.73 4.35 -2.76
CA THR A 430 20.61 2.90 -2.66
C THR A 430 20.73 2.42 -1.21
N ALA A 431 21.69 2.97 -0.45
CA ALA A 431 21.85 2.62 0.96
C ALA A 431 20.68 3.11 1.83
N GLY A 432 20.17 4.32 1.58
CA GLY A 432 18.99 4.84 2.26
C GLY A 432 17.73 4.01 1.97
N LEU A 433 17.50 3.67 0.69
CA LEU A 433 16.33 2.88 0.28
C LEU A 433 16.40 1.46 0.84
N PHE A 434 17.59 0.85 0.86
CA PHE A 434 17.81 -0.44 1.50
C PHE A 434 17.33 -0.44 2.97
N LEU A 435 17.68 0.60 3.74
CA LEU A 435 17.27 0.70 5.15
C LEU A 435 15.76 0.87 5.30
N TYR A 436 15.12 1.59 4.37
CA TYR A 436 13.66 1.70 4.31
C TYR A 436 12.98 0.36 3.98
N LEU A 437 13.46 -0.37 2.96
CA LEU A 437 12.89 -1.66 2.59
C LEU A 437 13.05 -2.69 3.70
N VAL A 438 14.25 -2.82 4.29
CA VAL A 438 14.47 -3.73 5.44
C VAL A 438 13.64 -3.30 6.65
N GLY A 439 13.61 -2.01 6.96
CA GLY A 439 12.81 -1.47 8.06
C GLY A 439 11.31 -1.73 7.89
N SER A 440 10.81 -1.74 6.65
CA SER A 440 9.40 -1.95 6.34
C SER A 440 8.89 -3.35 6.69
N LEU A 441 9.77 -4.36 6.73
CA LEU A 441 9.41 -5.75 7.07
C LEU A 441 8.71 -5.87 8.44
N ARG A 442 8.94 -4.91 9.35
CA ARG A 442 8.34 -4.90 10.69
C ARG A 442 6.84 -4.59 10.71
N PHE A 443 6.30 -3.97 9.66
CA PHE A 443 4.93 -3.48 9.67
C PHE A 443 3.94 -4.61 9.37
N GLY A 444 3.01 -4.83 10.30
CA GLY A 444 1.95 -5.84 10.16
C GLY A 444 0.97 -5.52 9.04
N ASP A 445 0.68 -4.24 8.80
CA ASP A 445 -0.28 -3.80 7.77
C ASP A 445 0.15 -4.21 6.36
N LEU A 446 1.46 -4.34 6.12
CA LEU A 446 1.99 -4.86 4.85
C LEU A 446 1.62 -6.33 4.63
N SER A 447 1.42 -7.13 5.68
CA SER A 447 0.98 -8.52 5.51
C SER A 447 -0.41 -8.61 4.88
N GLY A 448 -1.29 -7.61 5.09
CA GLY A 448 -2.65 -7.58 4.56
C GLY A 448 -2.79 -6.96 3.16
N VAL A 449 -1.74 -6.35 2.63
CA VAL A 449 -1.73 -5.81 1.26
C VAL A 449 -1.93 -6.97 0.29
N LYS A 450 -2.87 -6.83 -0.66
CA LYS A 450 -3.12 -7.85 -1.68
C LYS A 450 -2.11 -7.72 -2.83
N PRO A 451 -1.54 -8.83 -3.34
CA PRO A 451 -1.69 -10.20 -2.85
C PRO A 451 -1.05 -10.40 -1.47
N VAL A 452 -1.72 -11.14 -0.59
CA VAL A 452 -1.31 -11.31 0.82
C VAL A 452 0.15 -11.78 0.90
N GLY A 453 0.94 -11.08 1.73
CA GLY A 453 2.36 -11.35 1.94
C GLY A 453 3.31 -10.79 0.86
N TRP A 454 2.82 -10.38 -0.32
CA TRP A 454 3.70 -9.93 -1.41
C TRP A 454 4.40 -8.61 -1.11
N ALA A 455 3.78 -7.71 -0.33
CA ALA A 455 4.42 -6.46 0.09
C ALA A 455 5.75 -6.70 0.82
N LYS A 456 5.76 -7.62 1.78
CA LYS A 456 6.98 -7.99 2.53
C LYS A 456 7.97 -8.74 1.64
N GLN A 457 7.51 -9.56 0.70
CA GLN A 457 8.39 -10.20 -0.29
C GLN A 457 9.05 -9.16 -1.22
N CYS A 458 8.29 -8.15 -1.68
CA CYS A 458 8.82 -7.04 -2.47
C CYS A 458 9.86 -6.23 -1.67
N ALA A 459 9.57 -5.94 -0.40
CA ALA A 459 10.55 -5.31 0.49
C ALA A 459 11.85 -6.12 0.59
N PHE A 460 11.75 -7.43 0.82
CA PHE A 460 12.90 -8.30 0.97
C PHE A 460 13.73 -8.42 -0.32
N TRP A 461 13.11 -8.79 -1.44
CA TRP A 461 13.81 -8.96 -2.71
C TRP A 461 14.36 -7.64 -3.24
N GLY A 462 13.62 -6.54 -3.11
CA GLY A 462 14.14 -5.21 -3.41
C GLY A 462 15.39 -4.89 -2.59
N ALA A 463 15.37 -5.12 -1.27
CA ALA A 463 16.54 -4.90 -0.43
C ALA A 463 17.73 -5.82 -0.82
N ALA A 464 17.48 -7.06 -1.25
CA ALA A 464 18.55 -7.98 -1.65
C ALA A 464 19.26 -7.48 -2.91
N VAL A 465 18.50 -6.97 -3.88
CA VAL A 465 19.02 -6.38 -5.11
C VAL A 465 19.80 -5.10 -4.83
N LEU A 466 19.28 -4.21 -3.98
CA LEU A 466 20.00 -3.00 -3.59
C LEU A 466 21.29 -3.33 -2.82
N ALA A 467 21.28 -4.35 -1.97
CA ALA A 467 22.50 -4.82 -1.28
C ALA A 467 23.55 -5.31 -2.28
N HIS A 468 23.13 -6.02 -3.33
CA HIS A 468 24.01 -6.43 -4.42
C HIS A 468 24.58 -5.22 -5.18
N GLN A 469 23.74 -4.23 -5.53
CA GLN A 469 24.19 -3.01 -6.20
C GLN A 469 25.19 -2.22 -5.37
N LEU A 470 25.08 -2.21 -4.04
CA LEU A 470 26.03 -1.56 -3.14
C LEU A 470 27.41 -2.22 -3.08
N GLN A 471 27.54 -3.45 -3.59
CA GLN A 471 28.81 -4.18 -3.74
C GLN A 471 29.42 -3.98 -5.13
N GLN A 472 28.67 -3.44 -6.09
CA GLN A 472 29.14 -3.22 -7.46
C GLN A 472 29.66 -1.79 -7.62
N GLU A 473 30.78 -1.62 -8.32
CA GLU A 473 31.34 -0.29 -8.65
C GLU A 473 30.55 0.41 -9.76
N THR A 474 29.92 -0.35 -10.67
CA THR A 474 29.12 0.15 -11.79
C THR A 474 27.70 -0.44 -11.76
N PRO A 475 26.63 0.36 -11.62
CA PRO A 475 25.25 -0.14 -11.49
C PRO A 475 24.68 -0.78 -12.77
N CYS A 476 25.22 -0.43 -13.93
CA CYS A 476 24.81 -0.94 -15.23
C CYS A 476 26.03 -1.67 -15.84
N PRO A 477 25.99 -3.01 -16.02
CA PRO A 477 27.01 -3.68 -16.81
C PRO A 477 26.91 -3.21 -18.26
N GLU A 478 28.05 -2.99 -18.93
CA GLU A 478 28.05 -2.73 -20.38
C GLU A 478 27.23 -3.82 -21.10
N PRO A 479 26.42 -3.47 -22.12
CA PRO A 479 25.68 -4.46 -22.87
C PRO A 479 26.67 -5.49 -23.39
N ARG A 480 26.53 -6.75 -22.95
CA ARG A 480 27.34 -7.85 -23.46
C ARG A 480 27.13 -7.90 -24.96
N THR A 481 28.16 -7.56 -25.72
CA THR A 481 28.22 -7.82 -27.16
C THR A 481 27.85 -9.29 -27.35
N PRO A 482 26.86 -9.63 -28.19
CA PRO A 482 26.55 -11.02 -28.42
C PRO A 482 27.83 -11.72 -28.87
N ALA A 483 28.28 -12.69 -28.07
CA ALA A 483 29.37 -13.57 -28.46
C ALA A 483 28.99 -14.16 -29.83
N GLY A 484 29.97 -14.18 -30.74
CA GLY A 484 29.78 -14.57 -32.13
C GLY A 484 29.05 -15.92 -32.30
N PRO A 485 28.54 -16.18 -33.50
CA PRO A 485 27.63 -17.29 -33.75
C PRO A 485 28.26 -18.63 -33.33
N PRO A 486 27.51 -19.52 -32.67
CA PRO A 486 27.99 -20.87 -32.34
C PRO A 486 28.21 -21.69 -33.63
N PRO A 487 29.14 -22.66 -33.63
CA PRO A 487 29.45 -23.47 -34.80
C PRO A 487 28.28 -24.40 -35.16
N ALA A 488 28.08 -24.54 -36.46
CA ALA A 488 26.99 -25.28 -37.09
C ALA A 488 26.89 -26.74 -36.64
N ALA A 489 25.68 -27.15 -36.22
CA ALA A 489 25.30 -28.55 -36.09
C ALA A 489 23.87 -28.78 -36.60
N GLN A 490 23.81 -29.22 -37.85
CA GLN A 490 22.93 -30.25 -38.43
C GLN A 490 21.40 -30.11 -38.29
N GLN A 491 20.80 -29.76 -39.43
CA GLN A 491 19.37 -29.81 -39.76
C GLN A 491 18.79 -31.24 -39.79
N ARG A 492 17.55 -31.38 -39.30
CA ARG A 492 16.51 -32.35 -39.71
C ARG A 492 15.17 -31.97 -39.05
N PRO A 493 14.02 -32.36 -39.62
CA PRO A 493 13.32 -31.77 -40.75
C PRO A 493 12.04 -31.00 -40.33
N ASP A 494 11.52 -30.21 -41.27
CA ASP A 494 10.33 -29.37 -41.15
C ASP A 494 9.09 -30.08 -40.57
N THR A 495 8.45 -29.42 -39.60
CA THR A 495 7.02 -29.59 -39.27
C THR A 495 6.33 -28.28 -39.67
N PRO A 496 5.14 -28.29 -40.31
CA PRO A 496 4.54 -27.06 -40.85
C PRO A 496 4.15 -26.10 -39.72
N GLY A 497 4.48 -24.82 -39.90
CA GLY A 497 4.46 -23.82 -38.84
C GLY A 497 3.10 -23.59 -38.17
N GLU A 498 3.14 -23.57 -36.83
CA GLU A 498 2.16 -22.86 -36.01
C GLU A 498 2.40 -21.36 -36.16
N SER A 499 1.52 -20.70 -36.90
CA SER A 499 1.43 -19.24 -36.99
C SER A 499 0.99 -18.68 -35.64
N THR A 500 1.95 -18.20 -34.85
CA THR A 500 1.69 -17.38 -33.66
C THR A 500 1.27 -15.98 -34.12
N ILE A 501 0.07 -15.55 -33.71
CA ILE A 501 -0.48 -14.23 -34.01
C ILE A 501 0.15 -13.21 -33.06
N ASP A 502 0.59 -12.07 -33.59
CA ASP A 502 1.23 -10.98 -32.86
C ASP A 502 0.20 -10.19 -32.00
N GLU A 503 0.59 -9.70 -30.82
CA GLU A 503 -0.24 -8.86 -29.93
C GLU A 503 -0.68 -7.55 -30.61
N HIS A 504 0.08 -7.15 -31.63
CA HIS A 504 -0.24 -6.07 -32.57
C HIS A 504 -1.54 -6.30 -33.35
N ASP A 505 -1.86 -7.54 -33.72
CA ASP A 505 -3.04 -7.87 -34.53
C ASP A 505 -4.33 -7.80 -33.71
N TYR A 506 -4.29 -8.19 -32.43
CA TYR A 506 -5.42 -8.10 -31.51
C TYR A 506 -5.79 -6.65 -31.16
N THR A 507 -4.78 -5.80 -30.96
CA THR A 507 -5.01 -4.37 -30.68
C THR A 507 -5.58 -3.66 -31.91
N THR A 508 -5.09 -4.03 -33.10
CA THR A 508 -5.58 -3.50 -34.38
C THR A 508 -7.01 -3.94 -34.67
N PHE A 509 -7.37 -5.18 -34.35
CA PHE A 509 -8.72 -5.71 -34.44
C PHE A 509 -9.71 -4.97 -33.53
N ARG A 510 -9.38 -4.83 -32.24
CA ARG A 510 -10.22 -4.12 -31.25
C ARG A 510 -10.53 -2.69 -31.65
N ASN A 511 -9.50 -1.96 -32.06
CA ASN A 511 -9.64 -0.56 -32.46
C ASN A 511 -10.49 -0.42 -33.72
N THR A 512 -10.36 -1.36 -34.67
CA THR A 512 -11.16 -1.35 -35.90
C THR A 512 -12.62 -1.69 -35.62
N LEU A 513 -12.89 -2.74 -34.84
CA LEU A 513 -14.26 -3.12 -34.45
C LEU A 513 -14.95 -2.00 -33.65
N LEU A 514 -14.22 -1.35 -32.74
CA LEU A 514 -14.72 -0.20 -31.99
C LEU A 514 -15.07 0.98 -32.90
N ALA A 515 -14.23 1.28 -33.90
CA ALA A 515 -14.50 2.34 -34.87
C ALA A 515 -15.74 2.01 -35.72
N GLN A 516 -15.88 0.77 -36.19
CA GLN A 516 -17.04 0.34 -36.99
C GLN A 516 -18.35 0.39 -36.19
N LEU A 517 -18.36 -0.11 -34.95
CA LEU A 517 -19.54 -0.04 -34.09
C LEU A 517 -19.95 1.40 -33.77
N ARG A 518 -18.99 2.30 -33.58
CA ARG A 518 -19.26 3.73 -33.34
C ARG A 518 -19.88 4.42 -34.55
N GLN A 519 -19.43 4.03 -35.75
CA GLN A 519 -19.83 4.64 -37.01
C GLN A 519 -21.21 4.17 -37.49
N TYR A 520 -21.53 2.87 -37.37
CA TYR A 520 -22.69 2.27 -38.05
C TYR A 520 -23.90 1.97 -37.14
N PHE A 521 -23.74 2.11 -35.83
CA PHE A 521 -24.81 1.90 -34.85
C PHE A 521 -24.95 3.11 -33.94
N ASP A 522 -26.18 3.53 -33.66
CA ASP A 522 -26.46 4.57 -32.66
C ASP A 522 -26.62 3.98 -31.24
N GLN A 523 -27.02 4.82 -30.28
CA GLN A 523 -27.18 4.39 -28.90
C GLN A 523 -28.38 3.43 -28.70
N SER A 524 -29.43 3.58 -29.52
CA SER A 524 -30.60 2.69 -29.48
C SER A 524 -30.25 1.33 -30.09
N ASP A 525 -29.55 1.33 -31.22
CA ASP A 525 -29.05 0.12 -31.86
C ASP A 525 -28.15 -0.69 -30.91
N LEU A 526 -27.26 -0.02 -30.17
CA LEU A 526 -26.37 -0.70 -29.21
C LEU A 526 -27.14 -1.32 -28.04
N ARG A 527 -28.22 -0.68 -27.56
CA ARG A 527 -29.11 -1.26 -26.55
C ARG A 527 -29.80 -2.52 -27.05
N ASP A 528 -30.27 -2.49 -28.30
CA ASP A 528 -30.90 -3.64 -28.94
C ASP A 528 -29.92 -4.80 -29.18
N ILE A 529 -28.67 -4.49 -29.55
CA ILE A 529 -27.59 -5.47 -29.65
C ILE A 529 -27.29 -6.09 -28.28
N CYS A 530 -27.16 -5.27 -27.23
CA CYS A 530 -26.91 -5.75 -25.86
C CYS A 530 -28.04 -6.67 -25.39
N PHE A 531 -29.30 -6.26 -25.60
CA PHE A 531 -30.47 -7.06 -25.25
C PHE A 531 -30.47 -8.43 -25.94
N LYS A 532 -30.19 -8.49 -27.26
CA LYS A 532 -30.12 -9.75 -28.02
C LYS A 532 -28.95 -10.65 -27.62
N LEU A 533 -27.85 -10.06 -27.15
CA LEU A 533 -26.69 -10.80 -26.67
C LEU A 533 -26.81 -11.22 -25.19
N GLY A 534 -27.88 -10.81 -24.51
CA GLY A 534 -28.11 -11.10 -23.09
C GLY A 534 -27.22 -10.28 -22.15
N VAL A 535 -26.85 -9.07 -22.56
CA VAL A 535 -26.06 -8.12 -21.76
C VAL A 535 -26.94 -6.95 -21.37
N ASP A 536 -26.99 -6.62 -20.08
CA ASP A 536 -27.66 -5.42 -19.62
C ASP A 536 -26.83 -4.19 -20.04
N TYR A 537 -27.42 -3.33 -20.87
CA TYR A 537 -26.77 -2.13 -21.35
C TYR A 537 -26.43 -1.16 -20.22
N GLU A 538 -27.24 -1.13 -19.15
CA GLU A 538 -27.01 -0.23 -18.01
C GLU A 538 -25.83 -0.70 -17.13
N ASP A 539 -25.51 -2.00 -17.15
CA ASP A 539 -24.38 -2.60 -16.41
C ASP A 539 -23.00 -2.37 -17.07
N LEU A 540 -22.96 -1.99 -18.35
CA LEU A 540 -21.71 -1.63 -19.02
C LEU A 540 -21.13 -0.33 -18.44
N ALA A 541 -19.84 -0.27 -18.12
CA ALA A 541 -19.26 0.94 -17.53
C ALA A 541 -19.22 2.13 -18.52
N GLY A 542 -19.31 3.35 -17.97
CA GLY A 542 -19.27 4.61 -18.74
C GLY A 542 -20.65 5.21 -19.02
N THR A 543 -20.68 6.52 -19.26
CA THR A 543 -21.93 7.29 -19.47
C THR A 543 -22.15 7.68 -20.93
N SER A 544 -21.10 7.61 -21.76
CA SER A 544 -21.17 7.93 -23.18
C SER A 544 -21.40 6.68 -24.03
N LYS A 545 -22.02 6.85 -25.21
CA LYS A 545 -22.10 5.81 -26.25
C LYS A 545 -20.72 5.18 -26.53
N GLN A 546 -19.68 6.01 -26.54
CA GLN A 546 -18.30 5.60 -26.84
C GLN A 546 -17.69 4.67 -25.79
N ASP A 547 -18.02 4.90 -24.52
CA ASP A 547 -17.56 4.07 -23.41
C ASP A 547 -18.35 2.77 -23.35
N LYS A 548 -19.68 2.84 -23.54
CA LYS A 548 -20.57 1.67 -23.60
C LYS A 548 -20.21 0.73 -24.76
N THR A 549 -19.84 1.24 -25.94
CA THR A 549 -19.37 0.40 -27.05
C THR A 549 -18.03 -0.29 -26.73
N ARG A 550 -17.10 0.42 -26.07
CA ARG A 550 -15.80 -0.14 -25.67
C ARG A 550 -16.00 -1.25 -24.65
N GLU A 551 -16.84 -1.01 -23.64
CA GLU A 551 -17.14 -2.01 -22.62
C GLU A 551 -17.92 -3.19 -23.19
N LEU A 552 -18.78 -3.01 -24.19
CA LEU A 552 -19.44 -4.14 -24.86
C LEU A 552 -18.44 -5.07 -25.56
N ILE A 553 -17.46 -4.53 -26.28
CA ILE A 553 -16.40 -5.34 -26.92
C ILE A 553 -15.60 -6.08 -25.85
N LEU A 554 -15.13 -5.38 -24.82
CA LEU A 554 -14.33 -5.99 -23.76
C LEU A 554 -15.12 -7.03 -22.96
N HIS A 555 -16.42 -6.79 -22.74
CA HIS A 555 -17.32 -7.74 -22.08
C HIS A 555 -17.50 -9.00 -22.94
N MET A 556 -17.67 -8.87 -24.25
CA MET A 556 -17.79 -10.01 -25.16
C MET A 556 -16.49 -10.80 -25.28
N GLU A 557 -15.33 -10.14 -25.30
CA GLU A 557 -14.03 -10.79 -25.33
C GLU A 557 -13.72 -11.54 -24.02
N ARG A 558 -13.94 -10.92 -22.86
CA ARG A 558 -13.73 -11.55 -21.55
C ARG A 558 -14.54 -12.83 -21.38
N ASN A 559 -15.70 -12.89 -22.03
CA ASN A 559 -16.61 -14.03 -21.98
C ASN A 559 -16.50 -14.98 -23.19
N GLY A 560 -15.54 -14.75 -24.11
CA GLY A 560 -15.34 -15.61 -25.29
C GLY A 560 -16.50 -15.57 -26.30
N ARG A 561 -17.30 -14.50 -26.32
CA ARG A 561 -18.52 -14.35 -27.14
C ARG A 561 -18.40 -13.27 -28.23
N ILE A 562 -17.18 -12.92 -28.64
CA ILE A 562 -16.94 -11.87 -29.63
C ILE A 562 -17.58 -12.20 -31.00
N ASP A 563 -17.62 -13.47 -31.36
CA ASP A 563 -18.25 -13.93 -32.61
C ASP A 563 -19.75 -13.70 -32.65
N ALA A 564 -20.42 -13.80 -31.49
CA ALA A 564 -21.85 -13.53 -31.38
C ALA A 564 -22.15 -12.05 -31.63
N LEU A 565 -21.29 -11.15 -31.13
CA LEU A 565 -21.38 -9.72 -31.40
C LEU A 565 -21.21 -9.42 -32.89
N ILE A 566 -20.18 -9.99 -33.52
CA ILE A 566 -19.91 -9.76 -34.95
C ILE A 566 -21.04 -10.33 -35.82
N THR A 567 -21.57 -11.50 -35.45
CA THR A 567 -22.71 -12.14 -36.15
C THR A 567 -23.95 -11.24 -36.11
N GLU A 568 -24.26 -10.67 -34.95
CA GLU A 568 -25.40 -9.76 -34.82
C GLU A 568 -25.17 -8.43 -35.57
N CYS A 569 -23.93 -7.93 -35.59
CA CYS A 569 -23.55 -6.75 -36.37
C CYS A 569 -23.73 -6.98 -37.89
N ARG A 570 -23.31 -8.15 -38.40
CA ARG A 570 -23.53 -8.55 -39.80
C ARG A 570 -25.01 -8.66 -40.13
N ARG A 571 -25.82 -9.21 -39.22
CA ARG A 571 -27.26 -9.35 -39.42
C ARG A 571 -27.96 -7.99 -39.55
N LEU A 572 -27.54 -7.01 -38.75
CA LEU A 572 -28.14 -5.67 -38.73
C LEU A 572 -27.59 -4.74 -39.82
N ARG A 573 -26.34 -4.96 -40.27
CA ARG A 573 -25.67 -4.18 -41.33
C ARG A 573 -24.91 -5.12 -42.27
N PRO A 574 -25.61 -5.83 -43.17
CA PRO A 574 -25.00 -6.85 -44.04
C PRO A 574 -24.08 -6.28 -45.12
N THR A 575 -24.15 -4.97 -45.38
CA THR A 575 -23.33 -4.27 -46.37
C THR A 575 -21.99 -3.78 -45.84
N VAL A 576 -21.76 -3.85 -44.51
CA VAL A 576 -20.49 -3.47 -43.88
C VAL A 576 -19.59 -4.70 -43.78
N SER A 577 -18.32 -4.58 -44.18
CA SER A 577 -17.33 -5.64 -43.99
C SER A 577 -16.86 -5.65 -42.54
N TRP A 578 -17.48 -6.52 -41.75
CA TRP A 578 -17.05 -6.81 -40.38
C TRP A 578 -15.83 -7.74 -40.43
N GLN A 579 -14.77 -7.46 -39.65
CA GLN A 579 -13.51 -8.20 -39.74
C GLN A 579 -13.67 -9.68 -39.33
N ASP A 580 -13.23 -10.61 -40.21
CA ASP A 580 -13.50 -12.05 -40.09
C ASP A 580 -12.28 -12.92 -39.76
N ALA A 581 -11.07 -12.36 -39.87
CA ALA A 581 -9.86 -13.17 -39.90
C ALA A 581 -9.40 -13.69 -38.52
N ILE A 582 -9.75 -13.01 -37.41
CA ILE A 582 -9.33 -13.40 -36.05
C ILE A 582 -10.45 -14.17 -35.31
N ALA A 583 -11.70 -13.83 -35.59
CA ALA A 583 -12.91 -14.48 -35.06
C ALA A 583 -12.93 -16.01 -35.25
N ARG A 584 -12.61 -16.48 -36.47
CA ARG A 584 -12.57 -17.92 -36.79
C ARG A 584 -11.49 -18.70 -36.01
N PHE A 585 -10.43 -18.04 -35.54
CA PHE A 585 -9.32 -18.68 -34.82
C PHE A 585 -9.53 -18.64 -33.29
N VAL A 586 -10.19 -17.60 -32.76
CA VAL A 586 -10.60 -17.53 -31.34
C VAL A 586 -11.64 -18.61 -31.00
N ALA A 587 -12.52 -18.95 -31.95
CA ALA A 587 -13.47 -20.05 -31.80
C ALA A 587 -12.79 -21.43 -31.63
N GLN A 588 -11.61 -21.64 -32.23
CA GLN A 588 -10.84 -22.89 -32.10
C GLN A 588 -10.13 -23.02 -30.74
N GLU A 589 -9.73 -21.92 -30.09
CA GLU A 589 -9.19 -21.97 -28.72
C GLU A 589 -10.28 -22.16 -27.65
N ALA A 590 -11.53 -21.78 -27.96
CA ALA A 590 -12.66 -21.89 -27.04
C ALA A 590 -13.23 -23.32 -26.93
N GLU A 591 -12.99 -24.21 -27.91
CA GLU A 591 -13.48 -25.60 -27.88
C GLU A 591 -12.84 -26.46 -26.76
N GLY A 592 -11.76 -25.99 -26.12
CA GLY A 592 -11.05 -26.71 -25.05
C GLY A 592 -11.34 -26.26 -23.61
N ARG A 593 -12.16 -25.22 -23.39
CA ARG A 593 -12.51 -24.74 -22.04
C ARG A 593 -14.02 -24.80 -21.83
N ASN A 594 -14.44 -25.57 -20.82
CA ASN A 594 -15.82 -25.51 -20.33
C ASN A 594 -16.16 -24.03 -20.03
N PRO A 595 -17.27 -23.51 -20.57
CA PRO A 595 -17.63 -22.11 -20.36
C PRO A 595 -17.83 -21.83 -18.86
N PRO A 596 -17.36 -20.68 -18.35
CA PRO A 596 -17.65 -20.28 -16.98
C PRO A 596 -19.18 -20.17 -16.80
N PRO A 597 -19.74 -20.63 -15.67
CA PRO A 597 -21.16 -20.54 -15.43
C PRO A 597 -21.59 -19.06 -15.44
N PRO A 598 -22.83 -18.76 -15.89
CA PRO A 598 -23.32 -17.40 -16.05
C PRO A 598 -23.22 -16.62 -14.72
N PRO A 599 -23.02 -15.29 -14.77
CA PRO A 599 -22.95 -14.45 -13.59
C PRO A 599 -24.23 -14.60 -12.76
N VAL A 600 -24.06 -14.94 -11.48
CA VAL A 600 -25.19 -15.20 -10.58
C VAL A 600 -25.74 -13.88 -10.07
N ASP A 601 -27.00 -13.60 -10.42
CA ASP A 601 -27.74 -12.46 -9.85
C ASP A 601 -27.93 -12.66 -8.34
N LYS A 602 -27.18 -11.88 -7.57
CA LYS A 602 -27.14 -11.92 -6.09
C LYS A 602 -28.50 -11.63 -5.47
N ARG A 603 -29.34 -10.81 -6.10
CA ARG A 603 -30.70 -10.50 -5.61
C ARG A 603 -31.63 -11.69 -5.81
N THR A 604 -31.51 -12.36 -6.94
CA THR A 604 -32.25 -13.58 -7.24
C THR A 604 -31.80 -14.73 -6.33
N LEU A 605 -30.48 -14.90 -6.14
CA LEU A 605 -29.90 -15.87 -5.20
C LEU A 605 -30.39 -15.65 -3.75
N LEU A 606 -30.37 -14.40 -3.28
CA LEU A 606 -30.86 -14.05 -1.94
C LEU A 606 -32.35 -14.41 -1.77
N ARG A 607 -33.20 -14.04 -2.74
CA ARG A 607 -34.64 -14.37 -2.68
C ARG A 607 -34.88 -15.87 -2.70
N ALA A 608 -34.16 -16.59 -3.55
CA ALA A 608 -34.26 -18.04 -3.69
C ALA A 608 -33.93 -18.77 -2.39
N ILE A 609 -32.82 -18.39 -1.75
CA ILE A 609 -32.40 -18.96 -0.46
C ILE A 609 -33.40 -18.60 0.64
N VAL A 610 -33.76 -17.33 0.78
CA VAL A 610 -34.67 -16.88 1.86
C VAL A 610 -36.07 -17.49 1.74
N ALA A 611 -36.52 -17.79 0.53
CA ALA A 611 -37.84 -18.38 0.30
C ALA A 611 -37.91 -19.88 0.63
N LYS A 612 -36.78 -20.60 0.56
CA LYS A 612 -36.78 -22.07 0.54
C LYS A 612 -35.84 -22.74 1.56
N ALA A 613 -34.97 -21.98 2.22
CA ALA A 613 -34.01 -22.49 3.19
C ALA A 613 -34.37 -22.12 4.62
N THR A 614 -33.88 -22.89 5.57
CA THR A 614 -33.94 -22.63 7.01
C THR A 614 -32.59 -22.11 7.53
N LEU A 615 -32.54 -21.70 8.80
CA LEU A 615 -31.29 -21.28 9.42
C LEU A 615 -30.30 -22.45 9.58
N ASP A 616 -30.83 -23.66 9.77
CA ASP A 616 -30.04 -24.88 9.88
C ASP A 616 -29.40 -25.25 8.54
N ASP A 617 -30.13 -25.07 7.43
CA ASP A 617 -29.58 -25.24 6.08
C ASP A 617 -28.40 -24.29 5.82
N VAL A 618 -28.54 -23.02 6.20
CA VAL A 618 -27.47 -22.02 6.03
C VAL A 618 -26.26 -22.34 6.91
N THR A 619 -26.49 -22.87 8.12
CA THR A 619 -25.42 -23.31 9.03
C THR A 619 -24.67 -24.50 8.44
N LEU A 620 -25.39 -25.47 7.87
CA LEU A 620 -24.82 -26.62 7.18
C LEU A 620 -24.00 -26.19 5.96
N TRP A 621 -24.52 -25.27 5.14
CA TRP A 621 -23.80 -24.77 3.96
C TRP A 621 -22.52 -24.01 4.33
N CYS A 622 -22.51 -23.25 5.42
CA CYS A 622 -21.29 -22.62 5.94
C CYS A 622 -20.18 -23.67 6.20
N ALA A 623 -20.53 -24.77 6.87
CA ALA A 623 -19.58 -25.84 7.17
C ALA A 623 -19.08 -26.56 5.89
N LEU A 624 -19.97 -26.82 4.93
CA LEU A 624 -19.61 -27.48 3.67
C LEU A 624 -18.77 -26.59 2.77
N VAL A 625 -19.07 -25.30 2.69
CA VAL A 625 -18.25 -24.31 1.97
C VAL A 625 -16.86 -24.20 2.61
N GLU A 626 -16.77 -24.17 3.95
CA GLU A 626 -15.48 -24.18 4.65
C GLU A 626 -14.67 -25.45 4.32
N GLY A 627 -15.32 -26.61 4.30
CA GLY A 627 -14.70 -27.88 3.91
C GLY A 627 -14.17 -27.88 2.48
N ALA A 628 -14.98 -27.42 1.52
CA ALA A 628 -14.61 -27.33 0.12
C ALA A 628 -13.44 -26.36 -0.11
N LEU A 629 -13.45 -25.20 0.57
CA LEU A 629 -12.34 -24.24 0.51
C LEU A 629 -11.04 -24.81 1.06
N ARG A 630 -11.09 -25.60 2.14
CA ARG A 630 -9.91 -26.27 2.70
C ARG A 630 -9.37 -27.35 1.76
N ALA A 631 -10.24 -28.11 1.09
CA ALA A 631 -9.85 -29.12 0.11
C ALA A 631 -9.08 -28.49 -1.07
N ASP A 632 -9.45 -27.27 -1.47
CA ASP A 632 -8.77 -26.47 -2.51
C ASP A 632 -7.53 -25.71 -2.00
N GLY A 633 -6.99 -26.10 -0.83
CA GLY A 633 -5.73 -25.56 -0.30
C GLY A 633 -5.85 -24.30 0.55
N MET A 634 -7.06 -23.84 0.88
CA MET A 634 -7.28 -22.67 1.74
C MET A 634 -7.37 -23.06 3.22
N ALA A 635 -6.24 -23.48 3.80
CA ALA A 635 -6.18 -24.06 5.17
C ALA A 635 -6.78 -23.16 6.28
N ASN A 636 -6.72 -21.83 6.12
CA ASN A 636 -7.22 -20.85 7.09
C ASN A 636 -8.60 -20.28 6.72
N ALA A 637 -9.29 -20.83 5.72
CA ALA A 637 -10.66 -20.42 5.41
C ALA A 637 -11.58 -20.74 6.60
N ARG A 638 -12.39 -19.75 6.98
CA ARG A 638 -13.38 -19.86 8.04
C ARG A 638 -14.70 -19.29 7.55
N VAL A 639 -15.75 -20.10 7.58
CA VAL A 639 -17.11 -19.75 7.14
C VAL A 639 -18.05 -20.32 8.19
N ASP A 640 -18.48 -19.48 9.13
CA ASP A 640 -19.42 -19.86 10.18
C ASP A 640 -20.45 -18.76 10.45
N MET A 641 -21.48 -19.11 11.20
CA MET A 641 -22.62 -18.24 11.50
C MET A 641 -22.29 -17.09 12.47
N ASP A 642 -21.16 -17.16 13.18
CA ASP A 642 -20.69 -16.10 14.07
C ASP A 642 -19.96 -15.00 13.29
N ILE A 643 -19.26 -15.38 12.21
CA ILE A 643 -18.60 -14.44 11.28
C ILE A 643 -19.62 -13.69 10.44
N VAL A 644 -20.65 -14.38 9.96
CA VAL A 644 -21.70 -13.79 9.11
C VAL A 644 -22.55 -12.80 9.89
N GLY A 645 -22.85 -13.09 11.17
CA GLY A 645 -23.57 -12.20 12.07
C GLY A 645 -24.99 -11.80 11.61
N GLY A 646 -25.73 -11.08 12.47
CA GLY A 646 -27.07 -10.56 12.17
C GLY A 646 -28.24 -11.36 12.76
N ASN A 647 -29.42 -10.75 12.81
CA ASN A 647 -30.62 -11.36 13.38
C ASN A 647 -31.62 -11.72 12.26
N GLY A 648 -32.06 -12.99 12.23
CA GLY A 648 -32.98 -13.50 11.22
C GLY A 648 -32.31 -14.03 9.94
N LEU A 649 -33.04 -14.91 9.23
CA LEU A 649 -32.55 -15.64 8.06
C LEU A 649 -32.10 -14.70 6.93
N SER A 650 -32.91 -13.70 6.58
CA SER A 650 -32.63 -12.82 5.44
C SER A 650 -31.36 -11.99 5.61
N ILE A 651 -31.10 -11.48 6.83
CA ILE A 651 -29.89 -10.71 7.11
C ILE A 651 -28.66 -11.62 7.09
N ARG A 652 -28.77 -12.84 7.64
CA ARG A 652 -27.67 -13.81 7.64
C ARG A 652 -27.32 -14.32 6.24
N VAL A 653 -28.33 -14.62 5.41
CA VAL A 653 -28.10 -15.03 4.02
C VAL A 653 -27.48 -13.90 3.21
N LEU A 654 -27.95 -12.66 3.38
CA LEU A 654 -27.35 -11.50 2.73
C LEU A 654 -25.88 -11.34 3.16
N ASN A 655 -25.60 -11.36 4.46
CA ASN A 655 -24.24 -11.25 4.98
C ASN A 655 -23.34 -12.40 4.50
N LEU A 656 -23.87 -13.62 4.37
CA LEU A 656 -23.13 -14.78 3.86
C LEU A 656 -22.79 -14.60 2.37
N ILE A 657 -23.76 -14.23 1.54
CA ILE A 657 -23.54 -13.93 0.12
C ILE A 657 -22.49 -12.84 -0.03
N THR A 658 -22.63 -11.73 0.72
CA THR A 658 -21.65 -10.63 0.70
C THR A 658 -20.28 -11.07 1.21
N TYR A 659 -20.21 -11.86 2.27
CA TYR A 659 -18.97 -12.35 2.86
C TYR A 659 -18.16 -13.21 1.88
N LEU A 660 -18.83 -14.14 1.19
CA LEU A 660 -18.23 -15.03 0.22
C LEU A 660 -17.91 -14.32 -1.10
N ASP A 661 -18.80 -13.45 -1.57
CA ASP A 661 -18.60 -12.66 -2.79
C ASP A 661 -17.39 -11.73 -2.70
N ASN A 662 -17.23 -11.02 -1.57
CA ASN A 662 -16.06 -10.17 -1.31
C ASN A 662 -14.72 -10.94 -1.29
N ARG A 663 -14.78 -12.26 -1.19
CA ARG A 663 -13.62 -13.17 -1.16
C ARG A 663 -13.51 -14.03 -2.42
N GLY A 664 -14.43 -13.89 -3.38
CA GLY A 664 -14.49 -14.71 -4.60
C GLY A 664 -14.95 -16.15 -4.35
N TRP A 665 -15.52 -16.44 -3.17
CA TRP A 665 -15.95 -17.78 -2.76
C TRP A 665 -17.42 -18.07 -3.03
N LEU A 666 -18.17 -17.12 -3.61
CA LEU A 666 -19.58 -17.30 -3.94
C LEU A 666 -19.88 -18.54 -4.81
N PRO A 667 -19.02 -18.94 -5.77
CA PRO A 667 -19.22 -20.18 -6.52
C PRO A 667 -19.31 -21.44 -5.64
N TYR A 668 -18.54 -21.51 -4.54
CA TYR A 668 -18.58 -22.65 -3.62
C TYR A 668 -19.94 -22.77 -2.93
N LEU A 669 -20.55 -21.64 -2.55
CA LEU A 669 -21.91 -21.64 -1.98
C LEU A 669 -22.94 -22.14 -3.00
N ILE A 670 -22.83 -21.73 -4.26
CA ILE A 670 -23.75 -22.17 -5.31
C ILE A 670 -23.62 -23.66 -5.56
N THR A 671 -22.38 -24.18 -5.61
CA THR A 671 -22.10 -25.62 -5.75
C THR A 671 -22.71 -26.40 -4.59
N VAL A 672 -22.41 -25.99 -3.35
CA VAL A 672 -22.95 -26.63 -2.13
C VAL A 672 -24.47 -26.61 -2.12
N ILE A 673 -25.12 -25.50 -2.46
CA ILE A 673 -26.60 -25.43 -2.49
C ILE A 673 -27.16 -26.33 -3.60
N ARG A 674 -26.52 -26.41 -4.77
CA ARG A 674 -26.98 -27.31 -5.85
C ARG A 674 -26.88 -28.78 -5.49
N GLU A 675 -25.86 -29.15 -4.72
CA GLU A 675 -25.63 -30.53 -4.29
C GLU A 675 -26.55 -30.92 -3.13
N GLU A 676 -26.65 -30.07 -2.10
CA GLU A 676 -27.36 -30.39 -0.86
C GLU A 676 -28.85 -30.06 -0.92
N ASN A 677 -29.23 -29.03 -1.67
CA ASN A 677 -30.61 -28.55 -1.71
C ASN A 677 -30.98 -27.98 -3.08
N PRO A 678 -31.00 -28.83 -4.14
CA PRO A 678 -31.17 -28.40 -5.52
C PRO A 678 -32.46 -27.60 -5.75
N ASN A 679 -33.50 -27.86 -4.94
CA ASN A 679 -34.79 -27.16 -5.00
C ASN A 679 -34.70 -25.65 -4.71
N VAL A 680 -33.62 -25.19 -4.06
CA VAL A 680 -33.39 -23.78 -3.73
C VAL A 680 -33.07 -22.96 -4.98
N LEU A 681 -32.24 -23.48 -5.89
CA LEU A 681 -31.70 -22.73 -7.05
C LEU A 681 -32.35 -23.07 -8.40
N VAL A 682 -33.55 -23.67 -8.39
CA VAL A 682 -34.35 -23.99 -9.59
C VAL A 682 -34.88 -22.74 -10.26
#